data_AF-A0A810P1E8-F1
#
_entry.id   AF-A0A810P1E8-F1
#
_cell.length_a   1.000
_cell.length_b   1.000
_cell.length_c   1.000
_cell.angle_alpha   90.00
_cell.angle_beta   90.00
_cell.angle_gamma   90.00
#
_symmetry.space_group_name_H-M   'P 1'
#
loop_
_entity.id
_entity.type
_entity.pdbx_description
1 polymer ?
#
loop_
_entity_poly.entity_id
_entity_poly.type
_entity_poly.pdbx_seq_one_letter_code
_entity_poly.pdbx_strand_id
1 'polypeptide(L)'
;MLETATEVRRPFPFGREDLDPERIGLGVRQTLDHYFHWRDGSPGVIAAHVDGYTEQLRAILSRHGTVATLQRAAWPPRRRREQRAQAVRELNYFGVYNLSEIPDPADVARAERLARVHAGAVRDTLAAIERGHGPAGVVEALEARFPGLRGVPETRWLLARLDRLHRCLPDTVVRAGAMGKVVRTLAGVLAIGAYDTRDAGRAATRAHLTRILPGAYAYGAAYAIVDDSFQDLRGAHIPQADRDRLHRLILRGLSTGGTVDRAEIPDHPLAEELHELYGVALDVYPFGTHRHLYQAAESMYLAQHRDAEQPPEGGLDAAYPDIFLKAGLSRVVANLLGRREVDEGFYARCLNTIFLSQFKDDLADRDEDRRAGRLTPFTLPAAARAGGRADPLYDLFAYDAYVVEQVYGGDPAARDALIGIGTVKLAAFLCRDPHTTLALLDEYPATAQIAAFLRTAAAVPRRALPHLTTGDLRLKREAAAIMGERDPNSVDARTFVLDRLERINELVHECHTGVDAGELAPILAYTMDGPAKRLRPALTLMLAEGLGVADTLSEPLLGAIELFHTASLIFDDLPAQDDAALRRGRPAAHTVFDEGSVQLAAISMLSSGFGMLARLDRHYPAQRVTDVIEYVGKVLGPQRLCRGQYLDLRFARDARPVTGEDILEMYRLKTSTMVEAALVPLMMLLERPAGEIELVTRYADHAGVVFQARDDILDATATSAQLGKDAGADLGKANLVRVYGLPEARRLMEQHRADAVACLHALPFDTRLLEGIVDHFADRRR
;
A
#
# COMPACT_ATOMS: atom_id res chain seq x y z
N MET A 1 -33.16 -2.09 -1.75
CA MET A 1 -32.57 -3.12 -0.87
C MET A 1 -31.37 -2.49 -0.22
N LEU A 2 -31.31 -2.50 1.11
CA LEU A 2 -30.40 -1.70 1.93
C LEU A 2 -28.94 -2.16 1.77
N GLU A 3 -28.17 -1.45 0.95
CA GLU A 3 -26.70 -1.46 0.99
C GLU A 3 -26.26 -0.81 2.30
N THR A 4 -25.67 -1.61 3.18
CA THR A 4 -25.31 -1.22 4.55
C THR A 4 -24.11 -0.28 4.57
N ALA A 5 -24.20 0.78 5.36
CA ALA A 5 -23.20 1.83 5.61
C ALA A 5 -21.82 1.37 6.14
N THR A 6 -21.55 0.07 6.18
CA THR A 6 -20.30 -0.57 6.63
C THR A 6 -19.25 -0.70 5.53
N GLU A 7 -19.63 -0.74 4.25
CA GLU A 7 -18.66 -0.84 3.13
C GLU A 7 -17.88 0.47 2.87
N VAL A 8 -18.30 1.60 3.45
CA VAL A 8 -17.71 2.93 3.22
C VAL A 8 -16.66 3.31 4.27
N ARG A 9 -16.13 2.37 5.07
CA ARG A 9 -15.24 2.73 6.20
C ARG A 9 -13.75 2.75 5.89
N ARG A 10 -13.29 2.18 4.78
CA ARG A 10 -11.85 2.04 4.44
C ARG A 10 -11.62 2.05 2.93
N PRO A 11 -10.43 2.44 2.44
CA PRO A 11 -10.09 2.30 1.02
C PRO A 11 -10.12 0.84 0.57
N PHE A 12 -10.43 0.62 -0.71
CA PHE A 12 -10.46 -0.74 -1.27
C PHE A 12 -9.05 -1.35 -1.33
N PRO A 13 -8.86 -2.58 -0.84
CA PRO A 13 -7.55 -3.22 -0.79
C PRO A 13 -7.22 -3.92 -2.11
N PHE A 14 -6.98 -3.14 -3.17
CA PHE A 14 -6.70 -3.72 -4.49
C PHE A 14 -5.52 -4.70 -4.45
N GLY A 15 -5.78 -5.93 -4.87
CA GLY A 15 -4.82 -7.01 -5.05
C GLY A 15 -4.90 -7.62 -6.45
N ARG A 16 -4.11 -8.68 -6.66
CA ARG A 16 -4.00 -9.34 -7.97
C ARG A 16 -5.31 -9.94 -8.47
N GLU A 17 -6.14 -10.44 -7.57
CA GLU A 17 -7.41 -11.12 -7.89
C GLU A 17 -8.54 -10.14 -8.22
N ASP A 18 -8.35 -8.84 -7.97
CA ASP A 18 -9.38 -7.82 -8.15
C ASP A 18 -9.36 -7.16 -9.53
N LEU A 19 -8.56 -7.66 -10.49
CA LEU A 19 -8.34 -6.98 -11.77
C LEU A 19 -9.45 -7.20 -12.82
N ASP A 20 -10.39 -8.12 -12.56
CA ASP A 20 -11.52 -8.33 -13.47
C ASP A 20 -12.45 -7.11 -13.51
N PRO A 21 -13.19 -6.88 -14.62
CA PRO A 21 -13.95 -5.64 -14.81
C PRO A 21 -15.01 -5.36 -13.75
N GLU A 22 -15.67 -6.39 -13.23
CA GLU A 22 -16.74 -6.22 -12.24
C GLU A 22 -16.14 -5.81 -10.89
N ARG A 23 -15.14 -6.57 -10.43
CA ARG A 23 -14.51 -6.39 -9.13
C ARG A 23 -13.70 -5.12 -9.05
N ILE A 24 -12.90 -4.81 -10.08
CA ILE A 24 -12.11 -3.56 -10.09
C ILE A 24 -13.03 -2.34 -10.17
N GLY A 25 -14.12 -2.43 -10.93
CA GLY A 25 -15.11 -1.37 -11.04
C GLY A 25 -15.80 -1.09 -9.70
N LEU A 26 -16.14 -2.15 -8.95
CA LEU A 26 -16.65 -2.04 -7.59
C LEU A 26 -15.64 -1.37 -6.66
N GLY A 27 -14.39 -1.85 -6.66
CA GLY A 27 -13.34 -1.32 -5.78
C GLY A 27 -13.02 0.15 -6.04
N VAL A 28 -13.03 0.60 -7.30
CA VAL A 28 -12.85 2.01 -7.64
C VAL A 28 -14.03 2.86 -7.18
N ARG A 29 -15.27 2.39 -7.37
CA ARG A 29 -16.45 3.12 -6.86
C ARG A 29 -16.42 3.23 -5.33
N GLN A 30 -16.15 2.14 -4.62
CA GLN A 30 -16.01 2.15 -3.16
C GLN A 30 -14.89 3.10 -2.71
N THR A 31 -13.75 3.11 -3.40
CA THR A 31 -12.64 4.03 -3.09
C THR A 31 -13.04 5.49 -3.29
N LEU A 32 -13.76 5.82 -4.37
CA LEU A 32 -14.23 7.17 -4.64
C LEU A 32 -15.33 7.62 -3.68
N ASP A 33 -16.27 6.74 -3.34
CA ASP A 33 -17.33 7.05 -2.36
C ASP A 33 -16.74 7.29 -0.97
N HIS A 34 -15.80 6.44 -0.55
CA HIS A 34 -15.05 6.66 0.69
C HIS A 34 -14.26 7.95 0.65
N TYR A 35 -13.56 8.23 -0.45
CA TYR A 35 -12.83 9.47 -0.65
C TYR A 35 -13.72 10.69 -0.51
N PHE A 36 -14.86 10.74 -1.21
CA PHE A 36 -15.77 11.89 -1.13
C PHE A 36 -16.36 12.06 0.26
N HIS A 37 -16.75 10.97 0.92
CA HIS A 37 -17.22 11.00 2.30
C HIS A 37 -16.14 11.55 3.27
N TRP A 38 -14.93 11.01 3.18
CA TRP A 38 -13.80 11.44 3.99
C TRP A 38 -13.43 12.91 3.74
N ARG A 39 -13.40 13.32 2.46
CA ARG A 39 -13.05 14.66 2.01
C ARG A 39 -14.00 15.70 2.60
N ASP A 40 -15.30 15.44 2.51
CA ASP A 40 -16.34 16.36 2.99
C ASP A 40 -16.35 16.43 4.54
N GLY A 41 -15.95 15.35 5.22
CA GLY A 41 -15.81 15.28 6.68
C GLY A 41 -14.48 15.82 7.25
N SER A 42 -13.45 16.03 6.42
CA SER A 42 -12.07 16.29 6.88
C SER A 42 -11.44 17.60 6.38
N PRO A 43 -12.15 18.73 6.26
CA PRO A 43 -11.60 19.95 5.67
C PRO A 43 -10.38 20.50 6.44
N GLY A 44 -10.32 20.30 7.76
CA GLY A 44 -9.18 20.73 8.59
C GLY A 44 -7.89 19.95 8.29
N VAL A 45 -8.01 18.64 8.05
CA VAL A 45 -6.86 17.78 7.70
C VAL A 45 -6.32 18.16 6.33
N ILE A 46 -7.22 18.39 5.36
CA ILE A 46 -6.86 18.82 4.01
C ILE A 46 -6.17 20.18 4.04
N ALA A 47 -6.67 21.13 4.85
CA ALA A 47 -6.05 22.43 5.02
C ALA A 47 -4.62 22.32 5.56
N ALA A 48 -4.41 21.52 6.62
CA ALA A 48 -3.07 21.27 7.19
C ALA A 48 -2.11 20.63 6.16
N HIS A 49 -2.62 19.71 5.33
CA HIS A 49 -1.84 19.08 4.26
C HIS A 49 -1.37 20.11 3.21
N VAL A 50 -2.26 21.02 2.81
CA VAL A 50 -1.95 22.11 1.86
C VAL A 50 -0.96 23.12 2.46
N ASP A 51 -1.05 23.39 3.77
CA ASP A 51 -0.07 24.20 4.47
C ASP A 51 1.33 23.56 4.41
N GLY A 52 1.41 22.24 4.56
CA GLY A 52 2.66 21.47 4.37
C GLY A 52 3.26 21.64 2.97
N TYR A 53 2.44 21.70 1.90
CA TYR A 53 2.92 22.02 0.55
C TYR A 53 3.56 23.41 0.49
N THR A 54 2.92 24.39 1.12
CA THR A 54 3.40 25.77 1.15
C THR A 54 4.69 25.91 1.95
N GLU A 55 4.77 25.27 3.10
CA GLU A 55 5.96 25.24 3.96
C GLU A 55 7.13 24.56 3.26
N GLN A 56 6.88 23.41 2.63
CA GLN A 56 7.91 22.68 1.90
C GLN A 56 8.45 23.49 0.73
N LEU A 57 7.58 24.20 0.00
CA LEU A 57 8.01 25.08 -1.08
C LEU A 57 8.92 26.20 -0.54
N ARG A 58 8.52 26.85 0.57
CA ARG A 58 9.34 27.87 1.25
C ARG A 58 10.68 27.31 1.74
N ALA A 59 10.69 26.11 2.30
CA ALA A 59 11.89 25.44 2.80
C ALA A 59 12.88 25.10 1.68
N ILE A 60 12.37 24.63 0.53
CA ILE A 60 13.22 24.40 -0.66
C ILE A 60 13.86 25.72 -1.12
N LEU A 61 13.09 26.81 -1.13
CA LEU A 61 13.60 28.12 -1.54
C LEU A 61 14.62 28.70 -0.55
N SER A 62 14.40 28.53 0.76
CA SER A 62 15.32 29.04 1.80
C SER A 62 16.67 28.33 1.78
N ARG A 63 16.67 27.00 1.59
CA ARG A 63 17.88 26.17 1.41
C ARG A 63 18.69 26.54 0.15
N HIS A 64 18.04 27.17 -0.82
CA HIS A 64 18.66 27.63 -2.07
C HIS A 64 18.85 29.16 -2.13
N GLY A 65 18.67 29.85 -1.00
CA GLY A 65 18.99 31.26 -0.81
C GLY A 65 20.49 31.60 -0.91
N THR A 66 20.76 32.90 -0.90
CA THR A 66 21.98 33.70 -1.22
C THR A 66 23.36 33.01 -1.22
N VAL A 67 23.62 32.04 -0.33
CA VAL A 67 24.90 31.30 -0.25
C VAL A 67 25.11 30.36 -1.44
N ALA A 68 24.06 29.70 -1.95
CA ALA A 68 24.16 28.85 -3.14
C ALA A 68 24.33 29.64 -4.45
N THR A 69 23.98 30.93 -4.41
CA THR A 69 24.11 31.87 -5.53
C THR A 69 25.55 32.34 -5.70
N LEU A 70 26.32 32.43 -4.61
CA LEU A 70 27.74 32.82 -4.61
C LEU A 70 28.68 31.69 -5.10
N GLN A 71 28.32 30.43 -4.92
CA GLN A 71 29.16 29.30 -5.34
C GLN A 71 29.03 28.89 -6.81
N ARG A 72 28.14 29.50 -7.61
CA ARG A 72 27.83 29.05 -8.98
C ARG A 72 27.85 30.13 -10.06
N ALA A 73 28.70 31.15 -9.88
CA ALA A 73 29.06 32.11 -10.93
C ALA A 73 29.95 31.54 -12.06
N ALA A 74 30.16 30.22 -12.13
CA ALA A 74 30.87 29.55 -13.21
C ALA A 74 29.96 28.55 -13.94
N TRP A 75 29.18 29.01 -14.93
CA TRP A 75 28.87 28.29 -16.19
C TRP A 75 27.72 28.93 -17.00
N PRO A 76 27.91 29.17 -18.32
CA PRO A 76 26.85 29.11 -19.33
C PRO A 76 27.16 28.06 -20.45
N PRO A 77 26.24 27.72 -21.38
CA PRO A 77 24.94 28.33 -21.67
C PRO A 77 23.72 27.38 -21.81
N ARG A 78 22.57 28.06 -21.77
CA ARG A 78 21.17 27.65 -21.97
C ARG A 78 20.90 26.98 -23.32
N ARG A 79 20.06 25.92 -23.25
CA ARG A 79 19.25 25.18 -24.26
C ARG A 79 19.23 23.68 -23.96
N ARG A 80 20.22 23.17 -23.21
CA ARG A 80 20.25 21.78 -22.72
C ARG A 80 19.40 21.53 -21.46
N ARG A 81 18.97 22.57 -20.73
CA ARG A 81 18.24 22.44 -19.44
C ARG A 81 16.72 22.28 -19.60
N GLU A 82 16.09 22.96 -20.55
CA GLU A 82 14.63 22.85 -20.80
C GLU A 82 14.28 21.49 -21.42
N GLN A 83 15.09 21.03 -22.36
CA GLN A 83 14.99 19.71 -22.97
C GLN A 83 15.27 18.54 -21.99
N ARG A 84 16.12 18.75 -20.97
CA ARG A 84 16.34 17.80 -19.86
C ARG A 84 15.13 17.66 -18.94
N ALA A 85 14.32 18.71 -18.80
CA ALA A 85 13.13 18.70 -17.94
C ALA A 85 11.92 18.00 -18.60
N GLN A 86 11.86 17.94 -19.93
CA GLN A 86 10.81 17.22 -20.69
C GLN A 86 10.98 15.71 -20.54
N ALA A 87 12.21 15.21 -20.62
CA ALA A 87 12.45 13.79 -20.74
C ALA A 87 12.55 13.03 -19.40
N VAL A 88 12.55 13.75 -18.27
CA VAL A 88 12.23 13.19 -16.95
C VAL A 88 10.71 13.06 -16.77
N ARG A 89 9.89 13.91 -17.43
CA ARG A 89 8.43 13.72 -17.46
C ARG A 89 8.05 12.48 -18.25
N GLU A 90 8.70 12.23 -19.39
CA GLU A 90 8.41 11.04 -20.23
C GLU A 90 8.85 9.71 -19.63
N LEU A 91 9.88 9.68 -18.77
CA LEU A 91 10.28 8.49 -18.00
C LEU A 91 9.32 8.17 -16.84
N ASN A 92 8.58 9.16 -16.33
CA ASN A 92 7.56 8.94 -15.29
C ASN A 92 6.25 8.38 -15.85
N TYR A 93 6.06 8.40 -17.17
CA TYR A 93 4.79 7.99 -17.76
C TYR A 93 4.55 6.47 -17.63
N PHE A 94 5.60 5.64 -17.51
CA PHE A 94 5.48 4.18 -17.42
C PHE A 94 6.37 3.43 -16.40
N GLY A 95 7.01 4.08 -15.42
CA GLY A 95 7.51 3.34 -14.23
C GLY A 95 9.00 3.04 -14.16
N VAL A 96 9.80 4.06 -13.83
CA VAL A 96 11.09 3.82 -13.14
C VAL A 96 11.20 4.64 -11.84
N TYR A 97 10.27 5.58 -11.63
CA TYR A 97 10.15 6.40 -10.42
C TYR A 97 8.69 6.78 -10.22
N ASN A 98 7.86 5.82 -9.84
CA ASN A 98 6.56 6.11 -9.23
C ASN A 98 6.58 5.71 -7.76
N LEU A 99 5.62 6.24 -6.99
CA LEU A 99 5.44 5.93 -5.57
C LEU A 99 5.25 4.43 -5.27
N SER A 100 4.99 3.65 -6.32
CA SER A 100 4.77 2.21 -6.28
C SER A 100 6.05 1.37 -6.32
N GLU A 101 7.26 1.97 -6.44
CA GLU A 101 8.54 1.26 -6.56
C GLU A 101 9.48 1.54 -5.37
N ILE A 102 10.20 0.55 -4.84
CA ILE A 102 11.34 0.76 -3.92
C ILE A 102 12.63 0.76 -4.76
N PRO A 103 13.32 1.89 -4.93
CA PRO A 103 14.61 1.86 -5.57
C PRO A 103 15.73 1.62 -4.55
N ASP A 104 16.65 0.70 -4.85
CA ASP A 104 17.87 0.53 -4.06
C ASP A 104 18.65 1.87 -4.04
N PRO A 105 19.05 2.38 -2.86
CA PRO A 105 19.83 3.62 -2.72
C PRO A 105 21.13 3.67 -3.56
N ALA A 106 21.76 2.53 -3.87
CA ALA A 106 22.91 2.42 -4.76
C ALA A 106 22.51 2.50 -6.25
N ASP A 107 21.33 1.96 -6.58
CA ASP A 107 20.76 2.00 -7.92
C ASP A 107 20.25 3.37 -8.29
N VAL A 108 19.66 4.09 -7.35
CA VAL A 108 19.39 5.51 -7.38
C VAL A 108 20.58 6.25 -7.99
N ALA A 109 21.77 6.26 -7.38
CA ALA A 109 22.94 7.01 -7.89
C ALA A 109 23.39 6.58 -9.30
N ARG A 110 23.19 5.30 -9.66
CA ARG A 110 23.45 4.73 -10.99
C ARG A 110 22.33 5.08 -12.00
N ALA A 111 21.11 5.21 -11.53
CA ALA A 111 19.89 5.55 -12.24
C ALA A 111 19.77 7.06 -12.49
N GLU A 112 20.44 7.91 -11.72
CA GLU A 112 20.70 9.31 -12.09
C GLU A 112 21.71 9.42 -13.24
N ARG A 113 22.67 8.50 -13.34
CA ARG A 113 23.57 8.40 -14.50
C ARG A 113 22.82 7.83 -15.71
N LEU A 114 21.98 6.81 -15.53
CA LEU A 114 21.11 6.24 -16.56
C LEU A 114 20.02 7.22 -17.01
N ALA A 115 19.28 7.89 -16.12
CA ALA A 115 18.31 8.93 -16.46
C ALA A 115 18.94 10.11 -17.22
N ARG A 116 20.20 10.48 -16.92
CA ARG A 116 20.99 11.43 -17.73
C ARG A 116 21.26 10.93 -19.16
N VAL A 117 21.35 9.61 -19.37
CA VAL A 117 21.51 8.94 -20.67
C VAL A 117 20.16 8.65 -21.34
N HIS A 118 19.08 8.45 -20.56
CA HIS A 118 17.77 7.98 -21.04
C HIS A 118 16.80 9.13 -21.33
N ALA A 119 16.91 10.24 -20.60
CA ALA A 119 16.19 11.48 -20.87
C ALA A 119 16.74 12.24 -22.11
N GLY A 120 17.97 11.94 -22.56
CA GLY A 120 18.42 12.37 -23.89
C GLY A 120 17.71 11.58 -25.00
N ALA A 121 17.63 10.27 -24.80
CA ALA A 121 17.29 9.29 -25.83
C ALA A 121 15.81 9.23 -26.20
N VAL A 122 14.84 9.36 -25.28
CA VAL A 122 13.40 9.37 -25.67
C VAL A 122 13.11 10.59 -26.54
N ARG A 123 13.70 11.74 -26.21
CA ARG A 123 13.66 12.94 -27.04
C ARG A 123 14.37 12.75 -28.37
N ASP A 124 15.51 12.05 -28.43
CA ASP A 124 16.21 11.78 -29.69
C ASP A 124 15.48 10.73 -30.55
N THR A 125 14.77 9.78 -29.94
CA THR A 125 13.91 8.77 -30.60
C THR A 125 12.63 9.42 -31.13
N LEU A 126 11.97 10.25 -30.32
CA LEU A 126 10.82 11.06 -30.72
C LEU A 126 11.22 12.10 -31.76
N ALA A 127 12.35 12.78 -31.58
CA ALA A 127 12.89 13.71 -32.57
C ALA A 127 13.43 12.97 -33.80
N ALA A 128 13.68 11.67 -33.77
CA ALA A 128 13.96 10.88 -34.97
C ALA A 128 12.66 10.62 -35.77
N ILE A 129 11.54 10.43 -35.07
CA ILE A 129 10.21 10.37 -35.67
C ILE A 129 9.80 11.75 -36.22
N GLU A 130 9.93 12.81 -35.42
CA GLU A 130 9.53 14.18 -35.77
C GLU A 130 10.47 14.85 -36.80
N ARG A 131 11.76 14.45 -36.87
CA ARG A 131 12.72 14.92 -37.91
C ARG A 131 12.75 14.03 -39.16
N GLY A 132 11.91 13.00 -39.26
CA GLY A 132 11.76 12.19 -40.49
C GLY A 132 12.82 11.11 -40.71
N HIS A 133 13.50 10.60 -39.66
CA HIS A 133 14.40 9.45 -39.76
C HIS A 133 13.68 8.08 -39.82
N GLY A 134 12.35 8.09 -39.67
CA GLY A 134 11.50 6.92 -39.86
C GLY A 134 11.72 5.78 -38.85
N PRO A 135 11.09 4.61 -39.09
CA PRO A 135 11.19 3.42 -38.24
C PRO A 135 12.63 2.96 -37.94
N ALA A 136 13.56 3.14 -38.88
CA ALA A 136 14.96 2.75 -38.72
C ALA A 136 15.67 3.55 -37.61
N GLY A 137 15.44 4.87 -37.58
CA GLY A 137 15.99 5.73 -36.53
C GLY A 137 15.45 5.40 -35.14
N VAL A 138 14.20 4.91 -35.05
CA VAL A 138 13.61 4.45 -33.79
C VAL A 138 14.35 3.22 -33.26
N VAL A 139 14.60 2.22 -34.12
CA VAL A 139 15.31 1.01 -33.73
C VAL A 139 16.76 1.30 -33.36
N GLU A 140 17.45 2.14 -34.13
CA GLU A 140 18.83 2.56 -33.80
C GLU A 140 18.90 3.24 -32.42
N ALA A 141 17.95 4.13 -32.13
CA ALA A 141 17.88 4.81 -30.84
C ALA A 141 17.55 3.84 -29.69
N LEU A 142 16.66 2.87 -29.91
CA LEU A 142 16.35 1.81 -28.94
C LEU A 142 17.56 0.91 -28.68
N GLU A 143 18.29 0.50 -29.70
CA GLU A 143 19.51 -0.32 -29.59
C GLU A 143 20.67 0.45 -28.95
N ALA A 144 20.75 1.76 -29.15
CA ALA A 144 21.67 2.63 -28.43
C ALA A 144 21.33 2.69 -26.93
N ARG A 145 20.04 2.70 -26.61
CA ARG A 145 19.49 2.83 -25.27
C ARG A 145 19.52 1.52 -24.47
N PHE A 146 19.28 0.40 -25.13
CA PHE A 146 19.29 -0.94 -24.56
C PHE A 146 20.30 -1.77 -25.34
N PRO A 147 21.62 -1.69 -25.02
CA PRO A 147 22.66 -2.39 -25.78
C PRO A 147 22.45 -3.90 -25.86
N GLY A 148 21.72 -4.47 -24.89
CA GLY A 148 21.29 -5.87 -24.91
C GLY A 148 20.42 -6.24 -26.12
N LEU A 149 19.74 -5.28 -26.75
CA LEU A 149 18.93 -5.49 -27.94
C LEU A 149 19.70 -5.36 -29.26
N ARG A 150 20.97 -4.93 -29.24
CA ARG A 150 21.74 -4.78 -30.50
C ARG A 150 21.83 -6.10 -31.24
N GLY A 151 21.39 -6.09 -32.49
CA GLY A 151 21.52 -7.20 -33.43
C GLY A 151 20.71 -8.44 -33.06
N VAL A 152 19.67 -8.32 -32.23
CA VAL A 152 18.72 -9.42 -32.00
C VAL A 152 17.70 -9.47 -33.17
N PRO A 153 17.18 -10.64 -33.57
CA PRO A 153 16.16 -10.74 -34.62
C PRO A 153 14.92 -9.86 -34.37
N GLU A 154 14.55 -9.69 -33.09
CA GLU A 154 13.37 -8.96 -32.64
C GLU A 154 13.45 -7.46 -32.94
N THR A 155 14.64 -6.85 -32.99
CA THR A 155 14.77 -5.43 -33.40
C THR A 155 14.55 -5.25 -34.90
N ARG A 156 14.92 -6.25 -35.72
CA ARG A 156 14.59 -6.27 -37.16
C ARG A 156 13.10 -6.49 -37.38
N TRP A 157 12.49 -7.39 -36.62
CA TRP A 157 11.04 -7.58 -36.62
C TRP A 157 10.32 -6.29 -36.24
N LEU A 158 10.77 -5.61 -35.18
CA LEU A 158 10.20 -4.34 -34.71
C LEU A 158 10.27 -3.26 -35.78
N LEU A 159 11.40 -3.17 -36.51
CA LEU A 159 11.54 -2.23 -37.63
C LEU A 159 10.42 -2.42 -38.67
N ALA A 160 10.21 -3.67 -39.10
CA ALA A 160 9.18 -4.00 -40.09
C ALA A 160 7.77 -3.72 -39.56
N ARG A 161 7.53 -3.96 -38.27
CA ARG A 161 6.24 -3.70 -37.61
C ARG A 161 5.95 -2.20 -37.46
N LEU A 162 6.92 -1.40 -37.03
CA LEU A 162 6.77 0.06 -36.95
C LEU A 162 6.49 0.67 -38.32
N ASP A 163 7.17 0.18 -39.36
CA ASP A 163 6.97 0.61 -40.74
C ASP A 163 5.58 0.23 -41.28
N ARG A 164 5.10 -0.97 -40.98
CA ARG A 164 3.73 -1.36 -41.30
C ARG A 164 2.70 -0.50 -40.57
N LEU A 165 2.84 -0.33 -39.25
CA LEU A 165 1.90 0.47 -38.46
C LEU A 165 1.82 1.91 -38.97
N HIS A 166 2.95 2.52 -39.30
CA HIS A 166 3.01 3.87 -39.86
C HIS A 166 2.24 3.99 -41.18
N ARG A 167 2.25 2.95 -42.03
CA ARG A 167 1.46 2.90 -43.27
C ARG A 167 -0.03 2.63 -43.05
N CYS A 168 -0.38 1.88 -42.01
CA CYS A 168 -1.77 1.52 -41.72
C CYS A 168 -2.54 2.62 -40.99
N LEU A 169 -1.86 3.45 -40.19
CA LEU A 169 -2.48 4.55 -39.44
C LEU A 169 -2.90 5.70 -40.38
N PRO A 170 -4.09 6.29 -40.18
CA PRO A 170 -4.50 7.48 -40.92
C PRO A 170 -3.53 8.64 -40.72
N ASP A 171 -3.29 9.42 -41.78
CA ASP A 171 -2.44 10.61 -41.76
C ASP A 171 -2.80 11.60 -40.63
N THR A 172 -4.09 11.76 -40.33
CA THR A 172 -4.58 12.60 -39.24
C THR A 172 -4.11 12.11 -37.88
N VAL A 173 -4.16 10.80 -37.65
CA VAL A 173 -3.72 10.12 -36.42
C VAL A 173 -2.19 10.17 -36.28
N VAL A 174 -1.46 9.99 -37.38
CA VAL A 174 0.00 10.14 -37.41
C VAL A 174 0.40 11.57 -37.07
N ARG A 175 -0.25 12.58 -37.67
CA ARG A 175 -0.02 14.00 -37.37
C ARG A 175 -0.39 14.39 -35.94
N ALA A 176 -1.36 13.70 -35.34
CA ALA A 176 -1.72 13.86 -33.93
C ALA A 176 -0.69 13.21 -32.97
N GLY A 177 0.34 12.52 -33.49
CA GLY A 177 1.47 12.03 -32.71
C GLY A 177 1.34 10.58 -32.21
N ALA A 178 0.44 9.78 -32.79
CA ALA A 178 0.21 8.39 -32.40
C ALA A 178 1.49 7.53 -32.39
N MET A 179 2.35 7.66 -33.41
CA MET A 179 3.64 6.95 -33.46
C MET A 179 4.56 7.32 -32.27
N GLY A 180 4.51 8.56 -31.81
CA GLY A 180 5.22 8.99 -30.62
C GLY A 180 4.69 8.32 -29.35
N LYS A 181 3.37 8.16 -29.22
CA LYS A 181 2.75 7.40 -28.11
C LYS A 181 3.21 5.94 -28.11
N VAL A 182 3.14 5.25 -29.25
CA VAL A 182 3.59 3.86 -29.41
C VAL A 182 5.02 3.67 -28.90
N VAL A 183 5.93 4.54 -29.36
CA VAL A 183 7.34 4.44 -29.00
C VAL A 183 7.60 4.79 -27.54
N ARG A 184 6.87 5.74 -26.95
CA ARG A 184 6.93 6.01 -25.51
C ARG A 184 6.48 4.81 -24.68
N THR A 185 5.37 4.17 -25.06
CA THR A 185 4.87 2.98 -24.37
C THR A 185 5.86 1.82 -24.46
N LEU A 186 6.36 1.53 -25.66
CA LEU A 186 7.40 0.51 -25.89
C LEU A 186 8.65 0.77 -25.03
N ALA A 187 9.19 1.99 -25.09
CA ALA A 187 10.38 2.35 -24.33
C ALA A 187 10.15 2.30 -22.82
N GLY A 188 8.93 2.60 -22.36
CA GLY A 188 8.49 2.49 -20.97
C GLY A 188 8.56 1.05 -20.46
N VAL A 189 7.90 0.12 -21.14
CA VAL A 189 7.91 -1.32 -20.77
C VAL A 189 9.32 -1.89 -20.78
N LEU A 190 10.14 -1.53 -21.77
CA LEU A 190 11.55 -1.95 -21.82
C LEU A 190 12.39 -1.35 -20.69
N ALA A 191 12.08 -0.12 -20.26
CA ALA A 191 12.75 0.50 -19.12
C ALA A 191 12.40 -0.24 -17.81
N ILE A 192 11.13 -0.61 -17.62
CA ILE A 192 10.68 -1.45 -16.50
C ILE A 192 11.46 -2.77 -16.51
N GLY A 193 11.49 -3.49 -17.64
CA GLY A 193 12.19 -4.77 -17.74
C GLY A 193 13.69 -4.67 -17.51
N ALA A 194 14.33 -3.60 -17.99
CA ALA A 194 15.76 -3.36 -17.76
C ALA A 194 16.06 -3.08 -16.28
N TYR A 195 15.12 -2.45 -15.58
CA TYR A 195 15.21 -2.18 -14.15
C TYR A 195 14.95 -3.45 -13.32
N ASP A 196 13.98 -4.27 -13.72
CA ASP A 196 13.66 -5.56 -13.09
C ASP A 196 14.82 -6.56 -13.15
N THR A 197 15.62 -6.53 -14.22
CA THR A 197 16.77 -7.44 -14.40
C THR A 197 18.12 -6.80 -14.07
N ARG A 198 18.15 -5.64 -13.40
CA ARG A 198 19.39 -4.88 -13.16
C ARG A 198 20.48 -5.69 -12.45
N ASP A 199 20.08 -6.59 -11.55
CA ASP A 199 20.99 -7.44 -10.77
C ASP A 199 21.20 -8.84 -11.37
N ALA A 200 20.42 -9.20 -12.40
CA ALA A 200 20.47 -10.53 -13.03
C ALA A 200 21.66 -10.70 -14.01
N GLY A 201 22.46 -9.63 -14.23
CA GLY A 201 23.59 -9.63 -15.15
C GLY A 201 23.21 -9.40 -16.62
N ARG A 202 24.22 -9.13 -17.47
CA ARG A 202 24.00 -8.66 -18.86
C ARG A 202 23.26 -9.68 -19.74
N ALA A 203 23.54 -10.98 -19.58
CA ALA A 203 22.94 -12.02 -20.39
C ALA A 203 21.44 -12.21 -20.07
N ALA A 204 21.09 -12.26 -18.78
CA ALA A 204 19.70 -12.35 -18.35
C ALA A 204 18.90 -11.10 -18.74
N THR A 205 19.47 -9.91 -18.57
CA THR A 205 18.86 -8.66 -19.06
C THR A 205 18.63 -8.70 -20.57
N ARG A 206 19.60 -9.15 -21.36
CA ARG A 206 19.42 -9.31 -22.81
C ARG A 206 18.28 -10.27 -23.13
N ALA A 207 18.26 -11.45 -22.50
CA ALA A 207 17.21 -12.45 -22.73
C ALA A 207 15.81 -11.91 -22.39
N HIS A 208 15.66 -11.26 -21.24
CA HIS A 208 14.39 -10.69 -20.79
C HIS A 208 13.91 -9.55 -21.69
N LEU A 209 14.79 -8.57 -21.98
CA LEU A 209 14.43 -7.46 -22.88
C LEU A 209 14.06 -7.93 -24.28
N THR A 210 14.75 -8.95 -24.79
CA THR A 210 14.43 -9.56 -26.09
C THR A 210 13.06 -10.21 -26.07
N ARG A 211 12.74 -10.95 -24.99
CA ARG A 211 11.44 -11.62 -24.81
C ARG A 211 10.27 -10.64 -24.74
N ILE A 212 10.40 -9.54 -24.00
CA ILE A 212 9.28 -8.60 -23.78
C ILE A 212 9.09 -7.59 -24.92
N LEU A 213 10.08 -7.41 -25.79
CA LEU A 213 10.04 -6.39 -26.85
C LEU A 213 8.83 -6.52 -27.80
N PRO A 214 8.47 -7.72 -28.30
CA PRO A 214 7.29 -7.87 -29.13
C PRO A 214 5.99 -7.50 -28.42
N GLY A 215 5.84 -7.91 -27.16
CA GLY A 215 4.66 -7.59 -26.35
C GLY A 215 4.57 -6.11 -25.96
N ALA A 216 5.70 -5.47 -25.67
CA ALA A 216 5.78 -4.03 -25.42
C ALA A 216 5.33 -3.22 -26.66
N TYR A 217 5.72 -3.66 -27.86
CA TYR A 217 5.23 -3.08 -29.10
C TYR A 217 3.75 -3.35 -29.30
N ALA A 218 3.30 -4.60 -29.08
CA ALA A 218 1.90 -4.98 -29.22
C ALA A 218 0.98 -4.11 -28.37
N TYR A 219 1.35 -3.90 -27.10
CA TYR A 219 0.62 -3.01 -26.20
C TYR A 219 0.60 -1.56 -26.68
N GLY A 220 1.76 -0.98 -27.03
CA GLY A 220 1.83 0.39 -27.50
C GLY A 220 1.06 0.64 -28.80
N ALA A 221 1.15 -0.28 -29.75
CA ALA A 221 0.45 -0.21 -31.04
C ALA A 221 -1.07 -0.40 -30.87
N ALA A 222 -1.50 -1.41 -30.10
CA ALA A 222 -2.92 -1.64 -29.82
C ALA A 222 -3.55 -0.44 -29.11
N TYR A 223 -2.85 0.14 -28.12
CA TYR A 223 -3.30 1.35 -27.44
C TYR A 223 -3.52 2.50 -28.42
N ALA A 224 -2.57 2.79 -29.31
CA ALA A 224 -2.70 3.87 -30.29
C ALA A 224 -3.81 3.61 -31.32
N ILE A 225 -3.98 2.36 -31.78
CA ILE A 225 -5.06 2.00 -32.70
C ILE A 225 -6.42 2.19 -32.04
N VAL A 226 -6.59 1.70 -30.82
CA VAL A 226 -7.85 1.80 -30.07
C VAL A 226 -8.16 3.25 -29.70
N ASP A 227 -7.21 3.96 -29.06
CA ASP A 227 -7.37 5.32 -28.56
C ASP A 227 -7.56 6.33 -29.69
N ASP A 228 -6.62 6.37 -30.63
CA ASP A 228 -6.52 7.47 -31.60
C ASP A 228 -7.26 7.18 -32.92
N SER A 229 -7.61 5.92 -33.21
CA SER A 229 -8.27 5.57 -34.49
C SER A 229 -9.67 5.02 -34.31
N PHE A 230 -9.89 4.13 -33.32
CA PHE A 230 -11.17 3.48 -33.15
C PHE A 230 -12.13 4.34 -32.32
N GLN A 231 -11.65 4.91 -31.22
CA GLN A 231 -12.46 5.61 -30.22
C GLN A 231 -12.50 7.14 -30.37
N ASP A 232 -11.56 7.77 -31.10
CA ASP A 232 -11.63 9.21 -31.37
C ASP A 232 -12.83 9.57 -32.27
N LEU A 233 -13.91 10.02 -31.62
CA LEU A 233 -15.20 10.37 -32.21
C LEU A 233 -15.12 11.43 -33.32
N ARG A 234 -14.05 12.22 -33.40
CA ARG A 234 -13.93 13.33 -34.37
C ARG A 234 -13.44 12.90 -35.76
N GLY A 235 -12.83 11.71 -35.87
CA GLY A 235 -12.17 11.27 -37.11
C GLY A 235 -12.99 10.34 -38.01
N ALA A 236 -13.99 9.63 -37.47
CA ALA A 236 -14.80 8.62 -38.17
C ALA A 236 -13.99 7.71 -39.12
N HIS A 237 -12.79 7.28 -38.68
CA HIS A 237 -11.83 6.55 -39.52
C HIS A 237 -12.26 5.11 -39.83
N ILE A 238 -13.16 4.55 -39.02
CA ILE A 238 -13.73 3.21 -39.18
C ILE A 238 -15.26 3.33 -39.08
N PRO A 239 -16.03 2.64 -39.96
CA PRO A 239 -17.49 2.61 -39.87
C PRO A 239 -17.98 2.11 -38.51
N GLN A 240 -19.11 2.66 -38.01
CA GLN A 240 -19.66 2.27 -36.70
C GLN A 240 -19.87 0.76 -36.57
N ALA A 241 -20.43 0.11 -37.59
CA ALA A 241 -20.67 -1.34 -37.56
C ALA A 241 -19.38 -2.16 -37.38
N ASP A 242 -18.28 -1.72 -37.99
CA ASP A 242 -16.97 -2.36 -37.85
C ASP A 242 -16.36 -2.08 -36.48
N ARG A 243 -16.59 -0.88 -35.91
CA ARG A 243 -16.20 -0.57 -34.53
C ARG A 243 -16.91 -1.46 -33.52
N ASP A 244 -18.23 -1.63 -33.66
CA ASP A 244 -19.03 -2.48 -32.78
C ASP A 244 -18.58 -3.96 -32.89
N ARG A 245 -18.21 -4.39 -34.10
CA ARG A 245 -17.66 -5.73 -34.36
C ARG A 245 -16.31 -5.90 -33.68
N LEU A 246 -15.40 -4.93 -33.85
CA LEU A 246 -14.08 -4.94 -33.22
C LEU A 246 -14.16 -4.90 -31.70
N HIS A 247 -15.08 -4.11 -31.15
CA HIS A 247 -15.35 -4.06 -29.71
C HIS A 247 -15.67 -5.46 -29.16
N ARG A 248 -16.61 -6.18 -29.78
CA ARG A 248 -16.96 -7.55 -29.39
C ARG A 248 -15.77 -8.51 -29.49
N LEU A 249 -14.95 -8.38 -30.53
CA LEU A 249 -13.78 -9.23 -30.73
C LEU A 249 -12.69 -8.97 -29.70
N ILE A 250 -12.42 -7.70 -29.38
CA ILE A 250 -11.45 -7.30 -28.34
C ILE A 250 -11.88 -7.89 -26.99
N LEU A 251 -13.13 -7.69 -26.59
CA LEU A 251 -13.65 -8.23 -25.34
C LEU A 251 -13.59 -9.76 -25.31
N ARG A 252 -13.99 -10.44 -26.39
CA ARG A 252 -13.89 -11.90 -26.49
C ARG A 252 -12.44 -12.37 -26.34
N GLY A 253 -11.50 -11.72 -27.03
CA GLY A 253 -10.08 -12.08 -26.97
C GLY A 253 -9.48 -11.86 -25.58
N LEU A 254 -9.79 -10.73 -24.94
CA LEU A 254 -9.26 -10.42 -23.60
C LEU A 254 -9.92 -11.27 -22.50
N SER A 255 -11.21 -11.60 -22.59
CA SER A 255 -11.92 -12.38 -21.57
C SER A 255 -11.67 -13.89 -21.66
N THR A 256 -11.48 -14.43 -22.87
CA THR A 256 -11.41 -15.88 -23.10
C THR A 256 -10.03 -16.41 -23.49
N GLY A 257 -9.14 -15.54 -24.00
CA GLY A 257 -7.88 -15.99 -24.61
C GLY A 257 -8.05 -16.82 -25.89
N GLY A 258 -9.28 -16.87 -26.42
CA GLY A 258 -9.63 -17.70 -27.57
C GLY A 258 -9.10 -17.13 -28.89
N THR A 259 -8.89 -18.03 -29.87
CA THR A 259 -8.56 -17.60 -31.23
C THR A 259 -9.72 -16.82 -31.85
N VAL A 260 -9.38 -15.72 -32.52
CA VAL A 260 -10.33 -14.92 -33.31
C VAL A 260 -10.27 -15.43 -34.75
N ASP A 261 -11.41 -15.84 -35.31
CA ASP A 261 -11.49 -16.25 -36.71
C ASP A 261 -11.21 -15.04 -37.61
N ARG A 262 -10.32 -15.20 -38.60
CA ARG A 262 -9.99 -14.15 -39.55
C ARG A 262 -11.21 -13.70 -40.36
N ALA A 263 -12.18 -14.58 -40.59
CA ALA A 263 -13.45 -14.21 -41.24
C ALA A 263 -14.31 -13.26 -40.38
N GLU A 264 -14.09 -13.23 -39.06
CA GLU A 264 -14.77 -12.32 -38.14
C GLU A 264 -14.19 -10.90 -38.15
N ILE A 265 -13.02 -10.67 -38.76
CA ILE A 265 -12.34 -9.38 -38.75
C ILE A 265 -12.89 -8.49 -39.88
N PRO A 266 -13.20 -7.20 -39.62
CA PRO A 266 -13.48 -6.25 -40.69
C PRO A 266 -12.38 -6.18 -41.73
N ASP A 267 -12.74 -5.99 -43.00
CA ASP A 267 -11.78 -5.74 -44.09
C ASP A 267 -11.21 -4.32 -43.96
N HIS A 268 -10.29 -4.16 -43.02
CA HIS A 268 -9.66 -2.89 -42.71
C HIS A 268 -8.22 -3.11 -42.24
N PRO A 269 -7.22 -2.36 -42.75
CA PRO A 269 -5.81 -2.58 -42.40
C PRO A 269 -5.52 -2.51 -40.89
N LEU A 270 -6.20 -1.61 -40.17
CA LEU A 270 -6.06 -1.52 -38.70
C LEU A 270 -6.71 -2.69 -37.96
N ALA A 271 -7.77 -3.27 -38.49
CA ALA A 271 -8.42 -4.44 -37.90
C ALA A 271 -7.53 -5.69 -38.04
N GLU A 272 -6.91 -5.86 -39.21
CA GLU A 272 -5.91 -6.90 -39.45
C GLU A 272 -4.68 -6.70 -38.56
N GLU A 273 -4.15 -5.48 -38.46
CA GLU A 273 -3.01 -5.18 -37.60
C GLU A 273 -3.34 -5.52 -36.13
N LEU A 274 -4.50 -5.10 -35.62
CA LEU A 274 -4.90 -5.37 -34.24
C LEU A 274 -5.03 -6.87 -33.94
N HIS A 275 -5.56 -7.66 -34.88
CA HIS A 275 -5.62 -9.12 -34.74
C HIS A 275 -4.23 -9.75 -34.65
N GLU A 276 -3.29 -9.29 -35.48
CA GLU A 276 -1.92 -9.79 -35.40
C GLU A 276 -1.22 -9.39 -34.11
N LEU A 277 -1.47 -8.18 -33.59
CA LEU A 277 -0.94 -7.75 -32.29
C LEU A 277 -1.48 -8.64 -31.15
N TYR A 278 -2.74 -9.07 -31.24
CA TYR A 278 -3.32 -10.02 -30.28
C TYR A 278 -2.62 -11.38 -30.34
N GLY A 279 -2.31 -11.89 -31.54
CA GLY A 279 -1.49 -13.10 -31.71
C GLY A 279 -0.11 -12.97 -31.06
N VAL A 280 0.59 -11.85 -31.30
CA VAL A 280 1.88 -11.55 -30.65
C VAL A 280 1.75 -11.52 -29.12
N ALA A 281 0.68 -10.95 -28.59
CA ALA A 281 0.43 -10.92 -27.15
C ALA A 281 0.25 -12.33 -26.57
N LEU A 282 -0.51 -13.21 -27.23
CA LEU A 282 -0.70 -14.60 -26.81
C LEU A 282 0.60 -15.42 -26.86
N ASP A 283 1.43 -15.20 -27.88
CA ASP A 283 2.71 -15.90 -28.03
C ASP A 283 3.70 -15.52 -26.91
N VAL A 284 3.76 -14.24 -26.55
CA VAL A 284 4.68 -13.75 -25.50
C VAL A 284 4.11 -13.96 -24.10
N TYR A 285 2.80 -13.81 -23.94
CA TYR A 285 2.07 -13.92 -22.67
C TYR A 285 0.87 -14.88 -22.83
N PRO A 286 1.09 -16.19 -22.73
CA PRO A 286 0.00 -17.16 -22.87
C PRO A 286 -1.12 -16.90 -21.86
N PHE A 287 -2.37 -16.91 -22.34
CA PHE A 287 -3.55 -16.55 -21.55
C PHE A 287 -3.66 -17.32 -20.23
N GLY A 288 -3.46 -18.64 -20.26
CA GLY A 288 -3.60 -19.50 -19.08
C GLY A 288 -2.67 -19.14 -17.92
N THR A 289 -1.46 -18.62 -18.21
CA THR A 289 -0.49 -18.22 -17.18
C THR A 289 -0.50 -16.72 -16.90
N HIS A 290 -1.09 -15.91 -17.78
CA HIS A 290 -1.10 -14.45 -17.68
C HIS A 290 -2.50 -13.85 -17.58
N ARG A 291 -3.49 -14.60 -17.07
CA ARG A 291 -4.90 -14.17 -16.99
C ARG A 291 -5.10 -12.75 -16.42
N HIS A 292 -4.35 -12.41 -15.38
CA HIS A 292 -4.34 -11.10 -14.72
C HIS A 292 -3.93 -9.94 -15.64
N LEU A 293 -3.00 -10.15 -16.58
CA LEU A 293 -2.65 -9.16 -17.62
C LEU A 293 -3.84 -8.88 -18.53
N TYR A 294 -4.55 -9.92 -18.95
CA TYR A 294 -5.70 -9.81 -19.82
C TYR A 294 -6.90 -9.17 -19.11
N GLN A 295 -7.15 -9.51 -17.84
CA GLN A 295 -8.16 -8.86 -17.00
C GLN A 295 -7.85 -7.36 -16.84
N ALA A 296 -6.60 -6.99 -16.53
CA ALA A 296 -6.21 -5.58 -16.45
C ALA A 296 -6.39 -4.84 -17.79
N ALA A 297 -6.04 -5.49 -18.91
CA ALA A 297 -6.22 -4.91 -20.24
C ALA A 297 -7.70 -4.78 -20.63
N GLU A 298 -8.54 -5.75 -20.27
CA GLU A 298 -9.99 -5.73 -20.50
C GLU A 298 -10.65 -4.59 -19.72
N SER A 299 -10.36 -4.51 -18.42
CA SER A 299 -10.85 -3.45 -17.53
C SER A 299 -10.42 -2.07 -18.01
N MET A 300 -9.17 -1.93 -18.49
CA MET A 300 -8.65 -0.69 -19.05
C MET A 300 -9.38 -0.31 -20.34
N TYR A 301 -9.57 -1.28 -21.24
CA TYR A 301 -10.26 -1.09 -22.51
C TYR A 301 -11.72 -0.65 -22.30
N LEU A 302 -12.43 -1.30 -21.38
CA LEU A 302 -13.82 -0.95 -21.03
C LEU A 302 -13.93 0.46 -20.46
N ALA A 303 -13.02 0.86 -19.57
CA ALA A 303 -12.98 2.22 -19.03
C ALA A 303 -12.71 3.26 -20.13
N GLN A 304 -11.76 2.98 -21.02
CA GLN A 304 -11.44 3.84 -22.15
C GLN A 304 -12.62 3.95 -23.14
N HIS A 305 -13.34 2.87 -23.37
CA HIS A 305 -14.51 2.86 -24.24
C HIS A 305 -15.64 3.74 -23.70
N ARG A 306 -15.94 3.65 -22.41
CA ARG A 306 -16.95 4.51 -21.76
C ARG A 306 -16.55 5.98 -21.73
N ASP A 307 -15.27 6.26 -21.42
CA ASP A 307 -14.69 7.61 -21.45
C ASP A 307 -14.86 8.28 -22.83
N ALA A 308 -14.76 7.50 -23.91
CA ALA A 308 -14.88 7.99 -25.27
C ALA A 308 -16.32 8.37 -25.69
N GLU A 309 -17.38 7.83 -25.08
CA GLU A 309 -18.78 7.99 -25.53
C GLU A 309 -19.44 9.37 -25.20
N GLN A 310 -18.69 10.36 -24.69
CA GLN A 310 -19.13 11.73 -24.30
C GLN A 310 -19.98 11.81 -23.01
N PRO A 311 -20.02 12.97 -22.32
CA PRO A 311 -19.87 13.04 -20.87
C PRO A 311 -21.05 12.42 -20.13
N PRO A 312 -20.80 11.80 -18.97
CA PRO A 312 -21.87 11.23 -18.18
C PRO A 312 -22.89 12.31 -17.83
N GLU A 313 -24.18 11.99 -17.97
CA GLU A 313 -25.30 12.84 -17.53
C GLU A 313 -25.20 13.21 -16.02
N GLY A 314 -24.27 12.59 -15.27
CA GLY A 314 -23.97 12.80 -13.85
C GLY A 314 -22.75 13.67 -13.49
N GLY A 315 -22.13 14.39 -14.43
CA GLY A 315 -21.04 15.33 -14.11
C GLY A 315 -19.70 14.68 -13.74
N LEU A 316 -18.83 15.40 -13.03
CA LEU A 316 -17.43 14.99 -12.79
C LEU A 316 -17.30 13.70 -11.95
N ASP A 317 -18.16 13.51 -10.95
CA ASP A 317 -18.19 12.32 -10.09
C ASP A 317 -18.38 11.03 -10.91
N ALA A 318 -19.16 11.08 -11.99
CA ALA A 318 -19.42 9.93 -12.85
C ALA A 318 -18.28 9.64 -13.84
N ALA A 319 -17.39 10.61 -14.09
CA ALA A 319 -16.21 10.43 -14.96
C ALA A 319 -14.99 9.90 -14.21
N TYR A 320 -14.87 10.19 -12.91
CA TYR A 320 -13.74 9.78 -12.08
C TYR A 320 -13.44 8.26 -12.11
N PRO A 321 -14.43 7.33 -12.06
CA PRO A 321 -14.14 5.90 -12.10
C PRO A 321 -13.37 5.47 -13.36
N ASP A 322 -13.78 5.93 -14.54
CA ASP A 322 -13.15 5.52 -15.79
C ASP A 322 -11.77 6.19 -15.98
N ILE A 323 -11.63 7.45 -15.54
CA ILE A 323 -10.32 8.13 -15.47
C ILE A 323 -9.36 7.35 -14.57
N PHE A 324 -9.84 6.91 -13.40
CA PHE A 324 -9.06 6.15 -12.43
C PHE A 324 -8.61 4.80 -12.99
N LEU A 325 -9.54 4.05 -13.57
CA LEU A 325 -9.27 2.74 -14.17
C LEU A 325 -8.29 2.85 -15.33
N LYS A 326 -8.51 3.78 -16.27
CA LYS A 326 -7.62 4.01 -17.42
C LYS A 326 -6.20 4.38 -16.98
N ALA A 327 -6.06 5.34 -16.06
CA ALA A 327 -4.76 5.79 -15.58
C ALA A 327 -4.04 4.73 -14.73
N GLY A 328 -4.78 3.97 -13.91
CA GLY A 328 -4.24 2.97 -13.01
C GLY A 328 -3.82 1.71 -13.75
N LEU A 329 -4.75 1.15 -14.54
CA LEU A 329 -4.53 -0.11 -15.25
C LEU A 329 -3.50 0.02 -16.35
N SER A 330 -3.32 1.17 -16.99
CA SER A 330 -2.26 1.35 -17.98
C SER A 330 -0.85 1.15 -17.40
N ARG A 331 -0.64 1.50 -16.11
CA ARG A 331 0.61 1.21 -15.38
C ARG A 331 0.68 -0.23 -14.90
N VAL A 332 -0.44 -0.81 -14.46
CA VAL A 332 -0.51 -2.22 -14.09
C VAL A 332 -0.12 -3.09 -15.30
N VAL A 333 -0.76 -2.88 -16.45
CA VAL A 333 -0.47 -3.60 -17.71
C VAL A 333 0.99 -3.41 -18.11
N ALA A 334 1.53 -2.19 -18.10
CA ALA A 334 2.93 -1.95 -18.46
C ALA A 334 3.91 -2.73 -17.55
N ASN A 335 3.64 -2.81 -16.24
CA ASN A 335 4.47 -3.54 -15.30
C ASN A 335 4.32 -5.06 -15.42
N LEU A 336 3.10 -5.57 -15.65
CA LEU A 336 2.86 -6.99 -15.91
C LEU A 336 3.55 -7.46 -17.20
N LEU A 337 3.66 -6.58 -18.21
CA LEU A 337 4.45 -6.86 -19.40
C LEU A 337 5.96 -6.82 -19.10
N GLY A 338 6.41 -5.80 -18.38
CA GLY A 338 7.81 -5.49 -18.21
C GLY A 338 8.55 -6.33 -17.17
N ARG A 339 7.89 -6.73 -16.08
CA ARG A 339 8.54 -7.35 -14.92
C ARG A 339 8.54 -8.88 -14.98
N ARG A 340 9.41 -9.49 -14.18
CA ARG A 340 9.37 -10.94 -13.93
C ARG A 340 8.36 -11.26 -12.82
N GLU A 341 8.29 -10.41 -11.80
CA GLU A 341 7.37 -10.54 -10.66
C GLU A 341 6.81 -9.18 -10.24
N VAL A 342 5.63 -9.22 -9.63
CA VAL A 342 4.93 -8.05 -9.09
C VAL A 342 4.43 -8.43 -7.70
N ASP A 343 4.75 -7.62 -6.68
CA ASP A 343 4.32 -7.85 -5.29
C ASP A 343 2.83 -7.55 -5.11
N GLU A 344 2.16 -8.18 -4.14
CA GLU A 344 0.71 -7.99 -3.93
C GLU A 344 0.35 -6.55 -3.55
N GLY A 345 1.20 -5.84 -2.80
CA GLY A 345 0.99 -4.42 -2.47
C GLY A 345 1.11 -3.47 -3.66
N PHE A 346 1.66 -3.93 -4.80
CA PHE A 346 1.83 -3.10 -6.00
C PHE A 346 0.51 -2.59 -6.56
N TYR A 347 -0.53 -3.43 -6.58
CA TYR A 347 -1.82 -3.09 -7.19
C TYR A 347 -2.48 -1.95 -6.43
N ALA A 348 -2.53 -2.03 -5.10
CA ALA A 348 -2.98 -0.93 -4.26
C ALA A 348 -2.10 0.30 -4.37
N ARG A 349 -0.76 0.20 -4.38
CA ARG A 349 0.09 1.38 -4.61
C ARG A 349 -0.19 2.01 -5.96
N CYS A 350 -0.39 1.22 -7.01
CA CYS A 350 -0.71 1.74 -8.34
C CYS A 350 -2.07 2.42 -8.36
N LEU A 351 -3.12 1.72 -7.94
CA LEU A 351 -4.49 2.18 -8.06
C LEU A 351 -4.77 3.31 -7.06
N ASN A 352 -4.47 3.15 -5.76
CA ASN A 352 -4.78 4.17 -4.75
C ASN A 352 -3.96 5.46 -4.88
N THR A 353 -2.77 5.44 -5.48
CA THR A 353 -1.97 6.69 -5.64
C THR A 353 -2.13 7.32 -7.03
N ILE A 354 -2.85 6.68 -7.94
CA ILE A 354 -2.86 7.08 -9.35
C ILE A 354 -3.45 8.45 -9.59
N PHE A 355 -4.49 8.75 -8.83
CA PHE A 355 -5.26 9.97 -8.96
C PHE A 355 -4.40 11.21 -8.71
N LEU A 356 -3.42 11.09 -7.83
CA LEU A 356 -2.42 12.13 -7.57
C LEU A 356 -1.65 12.51 -8.83
N SER A 357 -1.25 11.51 -9.61
CA SER A 357 -0.52 11.76 -10.84
C SER A 357 -1.44 12.33 -11.91
N GLN A 358 -2.66 11.79 -12.02
CA GLN A 358 -3.63 12.17 -13.04
C GLN A 358 -4.07 13.65 -12.92
N PHE A 359 -4.50 14.12 -11.75
CA PHE A 359 -4.85 15.55 -11.59
C PHE A 359 -3.69 16.49 -11.86
N LYS A 360 -2.48 16.10 -11.45
CA LYS A 360 -1.27 16.90 -11.67
C LYS A 360 -0.95 17.02 -13.17
N ASP A 361 -1.18 15.96 -13.93
CA ASP A 361 -0.96 15.94 -15.39
C ASP A 361 -2.10 16.68 -16.12
N ASP A 362 -3.36 16.45 -15.76
CA ASP A 362 -4.52 17.16 -16.35
C ASP A 362 -4.48 18.67 -16.09
N LEU A 363 -4.00 19.11 -14.91
CA LEU A 363 -3.78 20.53 -14.64
C LEU A 363 -2.64 21.10 -15.50
N ALA A 364 -1.58 20.33 -15.71
CA ALA A 364 -0.42 20.75 -16.48
C ALA A 364 -0.73 20.88 -17.98
N ASP A 365 -1.56 19.98 -18.50
CA ASP A 365 -1.90 19.88 -19.92
C ASP A 365 -3.22 20.59 -20.28
N ARG A 366 -3.92 21.17 -19.28
CA ARG A 366 -5.22 21.86 -19.40
C ARG A 366 -5.37 22.73 -20.64
N ASP A 367 -4.41 23.60 -20.93
CA ASP A 367 -4.51 24.56 -22.05
C ASP A 367 -4.30 23.88 -23.41
N GLU A 368 -3.53 22.79 -23.45
CA GLU A 368 -3.42 21.94 -24.64
C GLU A 368 -4.70 21.14 -24.84
N ASP A 369 -5.20 20.50 -23.79
CA ASP A 369 -6.42 19.70 -23.81
C ASP A 369 -7.62 20.53 -24.21
N ARG A 370 -7.73 21.75 -23.70
CA ARG A 370 -8.79 22.69 -24.08
C ARG A 370 -8.72 23.06 -25.57
N ARG A 371 -7.51 23.26 -26.12
CA ARG A 371 -7.32 23.55 -27.56
C ARG A 371 -7.62 22.33 -28.42
N ALA A 372 -7.28 21.13 -27.94
CA ALA A 372 -7.63 19.88 -28.58
C ALA A 372 -9.12 19.50 -28.38
N GLY A 373 -9.82 20.19 -27.48
CA GLY A 373 -11.19 19.89 -27.07
C GLY A 373 -11.33 18.53 -26.37
N ARG A 374 -10.29 18.07 -25.68
CA ARG A 374 -10.31 16.87 -24.82
C ARG A 374 -11.00 17.19 -23.51
N LEU A 375 -11.83 16.28 -23.01
CA LEU A 375 -12.53 16.41 -21.74
C LEU A 375 -11.68 15.81 -20.62
N THR A 376 -11.36 16.62 -19.63
CA THR A 376 -10.64 16.26 -18.41
C THR A 376 -11.30 16.98 -17.22
N PRO A 377 -10.96 16.64 -15.97
CA PRO A 377 -11.47 17.36 -14.81
C PRO A 377 -11.29 18.89 -14.89
N PHE A 378 -10.21 19.37 -15.52
CA PHE A 378 -9.91 20.80 -15.68
C PHE A 378 -10.38 21.43 -17.01
N THR A 379 -10.93 20.65 -17.94
CA THR A 379 -11.48 21.19 -19.21
C THR A 379 -12.98 21.02 -19.35
N LEU A 380 -13.63 20.27 -18.46
CA LEU A 380 -15.07 20.11 -18.42
C LEU A 380 -15.80 21.48 -18.32
N PRO A 381 -16.85 21.71 -19.14
CA PRO A 381 -17.61 22.96 -19.11
C PRO A 381 -18.15 23.28 -17.72
N ALA A 382 -18.15 24.56 -17.35
CA ALA A 382 -18.60 25.00 -16.02
C ALA A 382 -20.03 24.52 -15.69
N ALA A 383 -20.93 24.46 -16.69
CA ALA A 383 -22.28 23.94 -16.53
C ALA A 383 -22.31 22.45 -16.13
N ALA A 384 -21.38 21.63 -16.64
CA ALA A 384 -21.25 20.21 -16.29
C ALA A 384 -20.56 20.00 -14.93
N ARG A 385 -19.85 21.02 -14.43
CA ARG A 385 -19.25 21.04 -13.08
C ARG A 385 -20.21 21.51 -12.00
N ALA A 386 -21.15 22.41 -12.34
CA ALA A 386 -22.03 23.10 -11.40
C ALA A 386 -23.03 22.22 -10.62
N GLY A 387 -23.11 20.91 -10.92
CA GLY A 387 -23.94 19.94 -10.22
C GLY A 387 -23.20 18.80 -9.52
N GLY A 388 -21.86 18.78 -9.54
CA GLY A 388 -21.04 17.71 -8.95
C GLY A 388 -20.53 18.04 -7.55
N ARG A 389 -20.24 17.01 -6.75
CA ARG A 389 -19.52 17.15 -5.46
C ARG A 389 -18.04 17.46 -5.70
N ALA A 390 -17.50 17.01 -6.83
CA ALA A 390 -16.09 17.13 -7.18
C ALA A 390 -15.67 18.57 -7.57
N ASP A 391 -14.53 18.99 -7.01
CA ASP A 391 -13.82 20.22 -7.39
C ASP A 391 -12.38 19.81 -7.74
N PRO A 392 -11.98 19.83 -9.01
CA PRO A 392 -10.70 19.27 -9.44
C PRO A 392 -9.49 19.99 -8.83
N LEU A 393 -9.61 21.27 -8.50
CA LEU A 393 -8.51 22.01 -7.87
C LEU A 393 -8.39 21.65 -6.38
N TYR A 394 -9.51 21.49 -5.69
CA TYR A 394 -9.52 21.02 -4.29
C TYR A 394 -9.12 19.54 -4.19
N ASP A 395 -9.66 18.70 -5.07
CA ASP A 395 -9.47 17.26 -5.11
C ASP A 395 -7.99 16.89 -5.36
N LEU A 396 -7.27 17.70 -6.13
CA LEU A 396 -5.82 17.58 -6.33
C LEU A 396 -5.04 17.50 -5.00
N PHE A 397 -5.42 18.29 -4.00
CA PHE A 397 -4.78 18.30 -2.68
C PHE A 397 -5.47 17.35 -1.70
N ALA A 398 -6.81 17.30 -1.74
CA ALA A 398 -7.59 16.46 -0.84
C ALA A 398 -7.30 14.98 -1.07
N TYR A 399 -7.12 14.54 -2.31
CA TYR A 399 -6.79 13.14 -2.60
C TYR A 399 -5.38 12.77 -2.12
N ASP A 400 -4.42 13.71 -2.15
CA ASP A 400 -3.07 13.52 -1.61
C ASP A 400 -3.10 13.33 -0.09
N ALA A 401 -3.90 14.14 0.60
CA ALA A 401 -4.17 13.96 2.03
C ALA A 401 -4.92 12.65 2.33
N TYR A 402 -5.92 12.29 1.52
CA TYR A 402 -6.66 11.03 1.65
C TYR A 402 -5.74 9.82 1.55
N VAL A 403 -4.82 9.81 0.58
CA VAL A 403 -3.86 8.71 0.43
C VAL A 403 -2.98 8.59 1.68
N VAL A 404 -2.49 9.70 2.24
CA VAL A 404 -1.73 9.65 3.49
C VAL A 404 -2.55 9.06 4.63
N GLU A 405 -3.73 9.61 4.89
CA GLU A 405 -4.50 9.30 6.09
C GLU A 405 -5.19 7.94 6.00
N GLN A 406 -5.76 7.62 4.84
CA GLN A 406 -6.62 6.45 4.67
C GLN A 406 -5.87 5.26 4.07
N VAL A 407 -4.90 5.48 3.19
CA VAL A 407 -4.16 4.39 2.52
C VAL A 407 -2.87 4.06 3.27
N TYR A 408 -2.20 5.05 3.86
CA TYR A 408 -0.97 4.87 4.64
C TYR A 408 -1.16 5.08 6.15
N GLY A 409 -2.41 5.12 6.64
CA GLY A 409 -2.72 5.17 8.06
C GLY A 409 -2.17 6.42 8.78
N GLY A 410 -1.99 7.54 8.08
CA GLY A 410 -1.47 8.77 8.67
C GLY A 410 0.04 8.77 8.91
N ASP A 411 0.79 7.82 8.33
CA ASP A 411 2.24 7.72 8.52
C ASP A 411 2.96 9.05 8.19
N PRO A 412 3.69 9.65 9.16
CA PRO A 412 4.34 10.95 8.95
C PRO A 412 5.39 10.95 7.83
N ALA A 413 6.10 9.85 7.62
CA ALA A 413 7.10 9.76 6.56
C ALA A 413 6.43 9.62 5.17
N ALA A 414 5.31 8.89 5.07
CA ALA A 414 4.50 8.86 3.86
C ALA A 414 3.91 10.25 3.56
N ARG A 415 3.45 10.97 4.60
CA ARG A 415 2.99 12.36 4.50
C ARG A 415 4.08 13.28 3.93
N ASP A 416 5.25 13.30 4.55
CA ASP A 416 6.37 14.15 4.13
C ASP A 416 6.83 13.82 2.71
N ALA A 417 6.85 12.54 2.36
CA ALA A 417 7.18 12.04 1.03
C ALA A 417 6.21 12.56 -0.05
N LEU A 418 4.91 12.38 0.18
CA LEU A 418 3.85 12.78 -0.75
C LEU A 418 3.77 14.29 -0.91
N ILE A 419 3.78 15.04 0.21
CA ILE A 419 3.86 16.51 0.21
C ILE A 419 5.10 16.96 -0.56
N GLY A 420 6.26 16.36 -0.28
CA GLY A 420 7.52 16.69 -0.92
C GLY A 420 7.45 16.59 -2.44
N ILE A 421 7.04 15.44 -2.96
CA ILE A 421 6.93 15.23 -4.41
C ILE A 421 5.87 16.12 -5.02
N GLY A 422 4.68 16.16 -4.41
CA GLY A 422 3.57 16.94 -4.92
C GLY A 422 3.91 18.42 -5.02
N THR A 423 4.54 18.98 -3.99
CA THR A 423 5.01 20.37 -3.95
C THR A 423 5.91 20.66 -5.14
N VAL A 424 6.91 19.82 -5.36
CA VAL A 424 7.89 20.06 -6.42
C VAL A 424 7.28 19.88 -7.80
N LYS A 425 6.47 18.83 -8.02
CA LYS A 425 5.82 18.57 -9.31
C LYS A 425 4.90 19.73 -9.69
N LEU A 426 4.06 20.20 -8.77
CA LEU A 426 3.16 21.34 -8.98
C LEU A 426 3.93 22.65 -9.16
N ALA A 427 4.86 22.97 -8.26
CA ALA A 427 5.62 24.22 -8.35
C ALA A 427 6.44 24.29 -9.65
N ALA A 428 7.04 23.19 -10.11
CA ALA A 428 7.81 23.17 -11.35
C ALA A 428 6.97 23.52 -12.61
N PHE A 429 5.66 23.27 -12.56
CA PHE A 429 4.70 23.68 -13.58
C PHE A 429 4.22 25.13 -13.33
N LEU A 430 3.62 25.39 -12.17
CA LEU A 430 2.99 26.68 -11.84
C LEU A 430 3.96 27.87 -11.93
N CYS A 431 5.20 27.71 -11.47
CA CYS A 431 6.18 28.82 -11.46
C CYS A 431 6.65 29.25 -12.87
N ARG A 432 6.31 28.49 -13.93
CA ARG A 432 6.70 28.84 -15.31
C ARG A 432 5.92 30.04 -15.82
N ASP A 433 4.63 30.09 -15.47
CA ASP A 433 3.71 31.15 -15.85
C ASP A 433 2.90 31.60 -14.63
N PRO A 434 3.41 32.61 -13.89
CA PRO A 434 2.73 33.18 -12.74
C PRO A 434 1.34 33.75 -13.06
N HIS A 435 1.13 34.28 -14.28
CA HIS A 435 -0.17 34.84 -14.67
C HIS A 435 -1.22 33.74 -14.80
N THR A 436 -0.88 32.68 -15.54
CA THR A 436 -1.76 31.52 -15.70
C THR A 436 -2.01 30.80 -14.37
N THR A 437 -1.01 30.79 -13.47
CA THR A 437 -1.17 30.25 -12.10
C THR A 437 -2.15 31.05 -11.27
N LEU A 438 -2.07 32.38 -11.29
CA LEU A 438 -2.99 33.22 -10.52
C LEU A 438 -4.41 33.20 -11.11
N ALA A 439 -4.55 33.05 -12.42
CA ALA A 439 -5.84 32.90 -13.08
C ALA A 439 -6.64 31.65 -12.61
N LEU A 440 -5.97 30.63 -12.04
CA LEU A 440 -6.65 29.49 -11.43
C LEU A 440 -7.57 29.90 -10.28
N LEU A 441 -7.25 30.99 -9.56
CA LEU A 441 -8.06 31.52 -8.46
C LEU A 441 -9.39 32.11 -8.94
N ASP A 442 -9.44 32.54 -10.20
CA ASP A 442 -10.64 33.11 -10.81
C ASP A 442 -11.47 32.02 -11.52
N GLU A 443 -10.83 30.91 -11.93
CA GLU A 443 -11.44 29.83 -12.72
C GLU A 443 -12.02 28.69 -11.86
N TYR A 444 -11.48 28.48 -10.66
CA TYR A 444 -11.88 27.40 -9.75
C TYR A 444 -12.08 27.95 -8.32
N PRO A 445 -13.01 27.36 -7.53
CA PRO A 445 -13.06 27.63 -6.11
C PRO A 445 -11.72 27.28 -5.45
N ALA A 446 -11.24 28.15 -4.57
CA ALA A 446 -9.99 27.93 -3.84
C ALA A 446 -10.16 28.28 -2.37
N THR A 447 -9.71 27.40 -1.49
CA THR A 447 -9.59 27.70 -0.06
C THR A 447 -8.47 28.70 0.18
N ALA A 448 -8.44 29.30 1.37
CA ALA A 448 -7.37 30.24 1.74
C ALA A 448 -5.97 29.61 1.63
N GLN A 449 -5.84 28.33 2.00
CA GLN A 449 -4.60 27.56 1.96
C GLN A 449 -4.17 27.28 0.51
N ILE A 450 -5.08 26.85 -0.36
CA ILE A 450 -4.78 26.65 -1.78
C ILE A 450 -4.37 27.98 -2.42
N ALA A 451 -5.08 29.07 -2.11
CA ALA A 451 -4.73 30.39 -2.59
C ALA A 451 -3.33 30.85 -2.11
N ALA A 452 -2.98 30.56 -0.85
CA ALA A 452 -1.66 30.84 -0.31
C ALA A 452 -0.56 30.04 -1.03
N PHE A 453 -0.79 28.75 -1.31
CA PHE A 453 0.12 27.92 -2.08
C PHE A 453 0.33 28.48 -3.51
N LEU A 454 -0.77 28.75 -4.25
CA LEU A 454 -0.71 29.27 -5.62
C LEU A 454 0.02 30.62 -5.69
N ARG A 455 -0.24 31.54 -4.75
CA ARG A 455 0.49 32.82 -4.66
C ARG A 455 1.96 32.61 -4.34
N THR A 456 2.29 31.68 -3.45
CA THR A 456 3.68 31.34 -3.12
C THR A 456 4.41 30.76 -4.34
N ALA A 457 3.75 29.88 -5.09
CA ALA A 457 4.27 29.33 -6.35
C ALA A 457 4.47 30.42 -7.40
N ALA A 458 3.49 31.30 -7.61
CA ALA A 458 3.59 32.43 -8.55
C ALA A 458 4.73 33.41 -8.20
N ALA A 459 5.07 33.54 -6.92
CA ALA A 459 6.17 34.38 -6.44
C ALA A 459 7.56 33.75 -6.58
N VAL A 460 7.68 32.47 -6.92
CA VAL A 460 8.97 31.79 -7.07
C VAL A 460 9.73 32.36 -8.28
N PRO A 461 10.98 32.83 -8.11
CA PRO A 461 11.77 33.32 -9.23
C PRO A 461 12.07 32.22 -10.24
N ARG A 462 11.93 32.48 -11.54
CA ARG A 462 12.25 31.52 -12.63
C ARG A 462 13.66 30.91 -12.51
N ARG A 463 14.63 31.63 -11.92
CA ARG A 463 15.99 31.10 -11.66
C ARG A 463 16.02 29.92 -10.68
N ALA A 464 15.00 29.74 -9.85
CA ALA A 464 14.87 28.65 -8.89
C ALA A 464 14.31 27.34 -9.51
N LEU A 465 13.67 27.42 -10.69
CA LEU A 465 13.06 26.26 -11.37
C LEU A 465 13.99 25.04 -11.53
N PRO A 466 15.28 25.19 -11.91
CA PRO A 466 16.17 24.03 -12.02
C PRO A 466 16.43 23.32 -10.68
N HIS A 467 16.33 24.04 -9.56
CA HIS A 467 16.50 23.48 -8.21
C HIS A 467 15.29 22.66 -7.80
N LEU A 468 14.08 23.12 -8.14
CA LEU A 468 12.85 22.32 -7.99
C LEU A 468 12.98 21.00 -8.74
N THR A 469 13.35 21.02 -10.03
CA THR A 469 13.49 19.78 -10.82
C THR A 469 14.54 18.81 -10.26
N THR A 470 15.62 19.32 -9.66
CA THR A 470 16.64 18.45 -9.03
C THR A 470 16.13 17.88 -7.70
N GLY A 471 15.40 18.69 -6.93
CA GLY A 471 14.70 18.25 -5.72
C GLY A 471 13.65 17.19 -5.99
N ASP A 472 12.95 17.27 -7.13
CA ASP A 472 11.93 16.31 -7.59
C ASP A 472 12.50 14.90 -7.63
N LEU A 473 13.65 14.74 -8.30
CA LEU A 473 14.32 13.44 -8.42
C LEU A 473 14.71 12.89 -7.04
N ARG A 474 15.29 13.72 -6.18
CA ARG A 474 15.69 13.30 -4.83
C ARG A 474 14.48 12.88 -4.00
N LEU A 475 13.45 13.72 -3.93
CA LEU A 475 12.24 13.46 -3.16
C LEU A 475 11.48 12.25 -3.71
N LYS A 476 11.43 12.08 -5.03
CA LYS A 476 10.86 10.87 -5.64
C LYS A 476 11.56 9.61 -5.18
N ARG A 477 12.88 9.62 -5.07
CA ARG A 477 13.65 8.47 -4.58
C ARG A 477 13.39 8.18 -3.10
N GLU A 478 13.43 9.22 -2.27
CA GLU A 478 13.16 9.12 -0.83
C GLU A 478 11.75 8.58 -0.59
N ALA A 479 10.76 9.14 -1.29
CA ALA A 479 9.37 8.71 -1.22
C ALA A 479 9.16 7.29 -1.75
N ALA A 480 9.77 6.93 -2.86
CA ALA A 480 9.68 5.60 -3.44
C ALA A 480 10.25 4.53 -2.45
N ALA A 481 11.37 4.84 -1.78
CA ALA A 481 11.91 3.98 -0.73
C ALA A 481 10.94 3.84 0.47
N ILE A 482 10.42 4.97 0.96
CA ILE A 482 9.45 5.03 2.08
C ILE A 482 8.17 4.27 1.75
N MET A 483 7.59 4.52 0.58
CA MET A 483 6.25 4.07 0.21
C MET A 483 6.22 2.64 -0.31
N GLY A 484 7.33 2.12 -0.83
CA GLY A 484 7.36 0.72 -1.23
C GLY A 484 7.71 -0.22 -0.06
N GLU A 485 8.43 0.22 0.97
CA GLU A 485 8.59 -0.55 2.23
C GLU A 485 7.27 -0.65 3.02
N ARG A 486 6.33 0.25 2.75
CA ARG A 486 5.01 0.29 3.37
C ARG A 486 4.01 -0.36 2.43
N ASP A 487 3.51 -1.53 2.78
CA ASP A 487 2.41 -2.11 2.02
C ASP A 487 1.12 -1.33 2.33
N PRO A 488 0.50 -0.63 1.34
CA PRO A 488 -0.75 0.10 1.55
C PRO A 488 -1.95 -0.81 1.83
N ASN A 489 -1.82 -2.11 1.56
CA ASN A 489 -2.80 -3.12 1.95
C ASN A 489 -2.47 -3.75 3.31
N SER A 490 -1.22 -3.62 3.77
CA SER A 490 -0.88 -4.02 5.14
C SER A 490 -1.54 -3.02 6.05
N VAL A 491 -2.54 -3.50 6.80
CA VAL A 491 -2.88 -2.81 8.01
C VAL A 491 -1.68 -3.03 8.91
N ASP A 492 -0.80 -2.03 9.03
CA ASP A 492 0.37 -2.16 9.88
C ASP A 492 -0.11 -2.34 11.32
N ALA A 493 -0.20 -3.60 11.74
CA ALA A 493 -0.62 -3.99 13.07
C ALA A 493 0.23 -3.27 14.13
N ARG A 494 1.49 -2.94 13.82
CA ARG A 494 2.36 -2.18 14.70
C ARG A 494 1.93 -0.72 14.83
N THR A 495 1.67 -0.02 13.72
CA THR A 495 1.13 1.36 13.75
C THR A 495 -0.24 1.37 14.43
N PHE A 496 -1.11 0.41 14.13
CA PHE A 496 -2.39 0.25 14.83
C PHE A 496 -2.21 0.14 16.35
N VAL A 497 -1.28 -0.70 16.83
CA VAL A 497 -0.96 -0.80 18.26
C VAL A 497 -0.44 0.53 18.80
N LEU A 498 0.50 1.17 18.11
CA LEU A 498 1.15 2.40 18.58
C LEU A 498 0.16 3.57 18.73
N ASP A 499 -0.74 3.74 17.76
CA ASP A 499 -1.74 4.81 17.77
C ASP A 499 -2.73 4.67 18.92
N ARG A 500 -3.07 3.43 19.32
CA ARG A 500 -3.99 3.16 20.43
C ARG A 500 -3.29 2.93 21.76
N LEU A 501 -1.95 2.90 21.79
CA LEU A 501 -1.18 2.57 22.99
C LEU A 501 -1.39 3.58 24.11
N GLU A 502 -1.45 4.87 23.77
CA GLU A 502 -1.73 5.94 24.74
C GLU A 502 -3.10 5.74 25.38
N ARG A 503 -4.15 5.55 24.55
CA ARG A 503 -5.50 5.29 25.04
C ARG A 503 -5.61 4.03 25.88
N ILE A 504 -4.95 2.94 25.47
CA ILE A 504 -4.89 1.70 26.27
C ILE A 504 -4.23 1.98 27.62
N ASN A 505 -3.14 2.75 27.67
CA ASN A 505 -2.47 3.09 28.91
C ASN A 505 -3.34 3.98 29.81
N GLU A 506 -4.05 4.97 29.27
CA GLU A 506 -5.02 5.79 30.00
C GLU A 506 -6.10 4.92 30.65
N LEU A 507 -6.76 4.08 29.86
CA LEU A 507 -7.81 3.19 30.34
C LEU A 507 -7.29 2.31 31.47
N VAL A 508 -6.15 1.68 31.25
CA VAL A 508 -5.50 0.81 32.23
C VAL A 508 -5.16 1.56 33.52
N HIS A 509 -4.72 2.82 33.43
CA HIS A 509 -4.42 3.68 34.57
C HIS A 509 -5.68 4.11 35.34
N GLU A 510 -6.75 4.49 34.63
CA GLU A 510 -8.05 4.84 35.21
C GLU A 510 -8.66 3.68 36.01
N CYS A 511 -8.37 2.44 35.62
CA CYS A 511 -8.91 1.24 36.26
C CYS A 511 -8.44 1.05 37.72
N HIS A 512 -7.29 1.60 38.09
CA HIS A 512 -6.73 1.44 39.43
C HIS A 512 -6.54 2.75 40.21
N THR A 513 -6.61 3.92 39.55
CA THR A 513 -6.50 5.23 40.23
C THR A 513 -7.80 5.70 40.87
N GLY A 514 -8.95 5.19 40.43
CA GLY A 514 -10.27 5.48 41.02
C GLY A 514 -10.60 4.72 42.31
N VAL A 515 -9.67 3.91 42.83
CA VAL A 515 -9.87 3.06 44.03
C VAL A 515 -8.87 3.46 45.10
N ASP A 516 -9.34 3.73 46.33
CA ASP A 516 -8.46 3.92 47.48
C ASP A 516 -7.83 2.57 47.85
N ALA A 517 -6.65 2.31 47.29
CA ALA A 517 -5.87 1.10 47.53
C ALA A 517 -4.92 1.23 48.73
N GLY A 518 -4.98 2.33 49.50
CA GLY A 518 -4.13 2.56 50.66
C GLY A 518 -2.65 2.31 50.37
N GLU A 519 -2.01 1.49 51.20
CA GLU A 519 -0.58 1.15 51.10
C GLU A 519 -0.22 0.30 49.85
N LEU A 520 -1.20 -0.29 49.15
CA LEU A 520 -0.95 -1.04 47.92
C LEU A 520 -0.87 -0.14 46.68
N ALA A 521 -1.37 1.10 46.76
CA ALA A 521 -1.40 2.03 45.62
C ALA A 521 -0.02 2.22 44.94
N PRO A 522 1.10 2.37 45.68
CA PRO A 522 2.43 2.48 45.08
C PRO A 522 2.85 1.22 44.30
N ILE A 523 2.44 0.03 44.73
CA ILE A 523 2.79 -1.25 44.09
C ILE A 523 2.00 -1.43 42.79
N LEU A 524 0.70 -1.10 42.82
CA LEU A 524 -0.16 -1.12 41.64
C LEU A 524 0.36 -0.13 40.58
N ALA A 525 0.65 1.11 40.96
CA ALA A 525 1.24 2.09 40.07
C ALA A 525 2.61 1.60 39.51
N TYR A 526 3.49 1.07 40.37
CA TYR A 526 4.80 0.59 39.94
C TYR A 526 4.73 -0.49 38.86
N THR A 527 3.80 -1.44 39.00
CA THR A 527 3.64 -2.59 38.09
C THR A 527 2.90 -2.21 36.80
N MET A 528 1.98 -1.24 36.86
CA MET A 528 1.18 -0.81 35.72
C MET A 528 1.83 0.28 34.88
N ASP A 529 2.55 1.24 35.49
CA ASP A 529 3.15 2.40 34.81
C ASP A 529 4.50 2.06 34.10
N GLY A 530 4.92 0.80 34.14
CA GLY A 530 6.11 0.34 33.42
C GLY A 530 5.93 0.26 31.90
N PRO A 531 7.02 0.34 31.11
CA PRO A 531 6.94 0.22 29.65
C PRO A 531 6.39 -1.15 29.24
N ALA A 532 5.20 -1.17 28.63
CA ALA A 532 4.48 -2.38 28.27
C ALA A 532 4.09 -2.35 26.78
N LYS A 533 4.20 -3.50 26.10
CA LYS A 533 3.78 -3.65 24.70
C LYS A 533 2.25 -3.65 24.52
N ARG A 534 1.48 -3.81 25.62
CA ARG A 534 0.00 -3.89 25.69
C ARG A 534 -0.65 -4.75 24.59
N LEU A 535 0.01 -5.86 24.29
CA LEU A 535 -0.33 -6.71 23.14
C LEU A 535 -1.74 -7.31 23.24
N ARG A 536 -2.16 -7.73 24.44
CA ARG A 536 -3.47 -8.40 24.63
C ARG A 536 -4.64 -7.43 24.46
N PRO A 537 -4.67 -6.24 25.10
CA PRO A 537 -5.65 -5.21 24.76
C PRO A 537 -5.65 -4.84 23.27
N ALA A 538 -4.48 -4.75 22.64
CA ALA A 538 -4.40 -4.43 21.22
C ALA A 538 -5.04 -5.52 20.34
N LEU A 539 -4.89 -6.80 20.68
CA LEU A 539 -5.56 -7.91 19.99
C LEU A 539 -7.09 -7.79 20.07
N THR A 540 -7.63 -7.41 21.23
CA THR A 540 -9.08 -7.15 21.37
C THR A 540 -9.53 -6.00 20.46
N LEU A 541 -8.75 -4.91 20.40
CA LEU A 541 -9.06 -3.77 19.51
C LEU A 541 -8.94 -4.14 18.02
N MET A 542 -7.96 -4.96 17.64
CA MET A 542 -7.83 -5.45 16.26
C MET A 542 -9.05 -6.26 15.83
N LEU A 543 -9.56 -7.11 16.74
CA LEU A 543 -10.78 -7.87 16.50
C LEU A 543 -12.02 -6.97 16.48
N ALA A 544 -12.12 -6.01 17.41
CA ALA A 544 -13.21 -5.02 17.45
C ALA A 544 -13.29 -4.23 16.14
N GLU A 545 -12.14 -3.80 15.61
CA GLU A 545 -12.02 -3.09 14.34
C GLU A 545 -12.51 -3.96 13.17
N GLY A 546 -12.08 -5.22 13.10
CA GLY A 546 -12.54 -6.17 12.08
C GLY A 546 -14.05 -6.44 12.12
N LEU A 547 -14.64 -6.38 13.32
CA LEU A 547 -16.07 -6.54 13.58
C LEU A 547 -16.87 -5.22 13.48
N GLY A 548 -16.20 -4.09 13.26
CA GLY A 548 -16.82 -2.76 13.18
C GLY A 548 -17.38 -2.21 14.49
N VAL A 549 -16.87 -2.68 15.63
CA VAL A 549 -17.28 -2.31 16.99
C VAL A 549 -16.49 -1.09 17.46
N ALA A 550 -17.19 -0.08 18.00
CA ALA A 550 -16.52 1.11 18.55
C ALA A 550 -15.70 0.77 19.81
N ASP A 551 -14.49 1.33 19.91
CA ASP A 551 -13.54 1.09 21.00
C ASP A 551 -14.18 1.20 22.40
N THR A 552 -15.03 2.21 22.60
CA THR A 552 -15.76 2.49 23.87
C THR A 552 -16.56 1.30 24.37
N LEU A 553 -17.05 0.44 23.47
CA LEU A 553 -17.83 -0.75 23.83
C LEU A 553 -16.95 -1.91 24.32
N SER A 554 -15.63 -1.83 24.17
CA SER A 554 -14.68 -2.87 24.57
C SER A 554 -13.78 -2.45 25.73
N GLU A 555 -13.75 -1.16 26.11
CA GLU A 555 -12.82 -0.62 27.11
C GLU A 555 -12.79 -1.39 28.45
N PRO A 556 -13.93 -1.80 29.06
CA PRO A 556 -13.88 -2.57 30.29
C PRO A 556 -13.21 -3.95 30.12
N LEU A 557 -13.34 -4.55 28.93
CA LEU A 557 -12.66 -5.80 28.59
C LEU A 557 -11.14 -5.56 28.45
N LEU A 558 -10.72 -4.47 27.80
CA LEU A 558 -9.30 -4.12 27.63
C LEU A 558 -8.57 -4.02 28.97
N GLY A 559 -9.12 -3.25 29.91
CA GLY A 559 -8.50 -3.08 31.22
C GLY A 559 -8.52 -4.36 32.04
N ALA A 560 -9.59 -5.16 31.97
CA ALA A 560 -9.65 -6.45 32.66
C ALA A 560 -8.53 -7.38 32.19
N ILE A 561 -8.34 -7.53 30.88
CA ILE A 561 -7.30 -8.39 30.29
C ILE A 561 -5.90 -7.96 30.73
N GLU A 562 -5.60 -6.66 30.74
CA GLU A 562 -4.28 -6.17 31.15
C GLU A 562 -4.04 -6.33 32.66
N LEU A 563 -5.07 -6.19 33.49
CA LEU A 563 -5.00 -6.49 34.92
C LEU A 563 -4.71 -7.97 35.16
N PHE A 564 -5.43 -8.87 34.48
CA PHE A 564 -5.19 -10.32 34.59
C PHE A 564 -3.77 -10.68 34.15
N HIS A 565 -3.30 -10.12 33.04
CA HIS A 565 -1.94 -10.35 32.56
C HIS A 565 -0.88 -9.79 33.51
N THR A 566 -1.06 -8.58 34.03
CA THR A 566 -0.08 -8.00 34.95
C THR A 566 -0.03 -8.79 36.27
N ALA A 567 -1.18 -9.20 36.80
CA ALA A 567 -1.24 -10.07 37.96
C ALA A 567 -0.50 -11.40 37.73
N SER A 568 -0.67 -12.03 36.57
CA SER A 568 0.03 -13.28 36.26
C SER A 568 1.54 -13.09 36.25
N LEU A 569 2.04 -11.96 35.71
CA LEU A 569 3.48 -11.65 35.72
C LEU A 569 4.03 -11.42 37.13
N ILE A 570 3.26 -10.76 38.01
CA ILE A 570 3.69 -10.54 39.40
C ILE A 570 3.90 -11.88 40.10
N PHE A 571 2.97 -12.84 39.94
CA PHE A 571 3.12 -14.17 40.53
C PHE A 571 4.29 -14.97 39.93
N ASP A 572 4.46 -14.91 38.61
CA ASP A 572 5.55 -15.54 37.86
C ASP A 572 6.92 -15.07 38.37
N ASP A 573 7.06 -13.77 38.66
CA ASP A 573 8.30 -13.14 39.11
C ASP A 573 8.71 -13.49 40.56
N LEU A 574 7.84 -14.07 41.39
CA LEU A 574 8.12 -14.31 42.82
C LEU A 574 9.28 -15.32 43.04
N PRO A 575 9.97 -15.25 44.20
CA PRO A 575 11.05 -16.20 44.55
C PRO A 575 10.63 -17.67 44.55
N ALA A 576 9.36 -17.96 44.83
CA ALA A 576 8.82 -19.32 44.81
C ALA A 576 8.58 -19.88 43.38
N GLN A 577 8.67 -19.03 42.35
CA GLN A 577 8.44 -19.36 40.93
C GLN A 577 9.72 -19.14 40.11
N ASP A 578 9.79 -18.07 39.30
CA ASP A 578 10.95 -17.80 38.45
C ASP A 578 12.05 -16.97 39.15
N ASP A 579 11.78 -16.41 40.33
CA ASP A 579 12.73 -15.60 41.11
C ASP A 579 13.40 -14.49 40.25
N ALA A 580 12.57 -13.81 39.46
CA ALA A 580 13.07 -12.91 38.43
C ALA A 580 13.59 -11.60 39.04
N ALA A 581 14.86 -11.25 38.80
CA ALA A 581 15.42 -9.99 39.29
C ALA A 581 14.87 -8.75 38.56
N LEU A 582 14.51 -8.88 37.27
CA LEU A 582 14.09 -7.77 36.40
C LEU A 582 12.84 -8.11 35.59
N ARG A 583 11.93 -7.14 35.48
CA ARG A 583 10.74 -7.17 34.62
C ARG A 583 10.63 -5.86 33.82
N ARG A 584 10.49 -5.97 32.50
CA ARG A 584 10.36 -4.82 31.58
C ARG A 584 11.48 -3.76 31.76
N GLY A 585 12.70 -4.21 32.06
CA GLY A 585 13.87 -3.35 32.27
C GLY A 585 13.92 -2.64 33.64
N ARG A 586 13.01 -2.96 34.56
CA ARG A 586 12.97 -2.47 35.94
C ARG A 586 13.17 -3.63 36.93
N PRO A 587 13.61 -3.38 38.17
CA PRO A 587 13.56 -4.38 39.23
C PRO A 587 12.17 -5.02 39.37
N ALA A 588 12.10 -6.34 39.52
CA ALA A 588 10.82 -7.01 39.73
C ALA A 588 10.17 -6.53 41.04
N ALA A 589 8.84 -6.53 41.12
CA ALA A 589 8.12 -5.89 42.24
C ALA A 589 8.55 -6.40 43.63
N HIS A 590 8.78 -7.71 43.78
CA HIS A 590 9.21 -8.34 45.04
C HIS A 590 10.63 -7.95 45.47
N THR A 591 11.44 -7.37 44.57
CA THR A 591 12.78 -6.86 44.89
C THR A 591 12.74 -5.43 45.43
N VAL A 592 11.62 -4.71 45.23
CA VAL A 592 11.43 -3.31 45.62
C VAL A 592 10.52 -3.18 46.83
N PHE A 593 9.50 -4.02 46.90
CA PHE A 593 8.47 -4.02 47.94
C PHE A 593 8.48 -5.37 48.68
N ASP A 594 7.85 -5.41 49.85
CA ASP A 594 7.74 -6.67 50.58
C ASP A 594 6.86 -7.68 49.80
N GLU A 595 7.25 -8.95 49.87
CA GLU A 595 6.63 -10.02 49.09
C GLU A 595 5.13 -10.18 49.39
N GLY A 596 4.73 -10.00 50.66
CA GLY A 596 3.34 -10.12 51.09
C GLY A 596 2.43 -9.07 50.42
N SER A 597 2.86 -7.81 50.43
CA SER A 597 2.14 -6.73 49.76
C SER A 597 2.11 -6.90 48.24
N VAL A 598 3.18 -7.43 47.64
CA VAL A 598 3.23 -7.72 46.19
C VAL A 598 2.22 -8.81 45.81
N GLN A 599 2.12 -9.88 46.61
CA GLN A 599 1.10 -10.91 46.42
C GLN A 599 -0.32 -10.34 46.56
N LEU A 600 -0.57 -9.50 47.57
CA LEU A 600 -1.86 -8.84 47.77
C LEU A 600 -2.21 -7.88 46.62
N ALA A 601 -1.23 -7.17 46.06
CA ALA A 601 -1.44 -6.33 44.88
C ALA A 601 -1.89 -7.16 43.66
N ALA A 602 -1.27 -8.33 43.42
CA ALA A 602 -1.69 -9.23 42.36
C ALA A 602 -3.12 -9.77 42.56
N ILE A 603 -3.48 -10.15 43.80
CA ILE A 603 -4.86 -10.58 44.14
C ILE A 603 -5.87 -9.43 43.89
N SER A 604 -5.50 -8.20 44.27
CA SER A 604 -6.32 -7.01 44.05
C SER A 604 -6.55 -6.76 42.55
N MET A 605 -5.53 -6.93 41.72
CA MET A 605 -5.64 -6.81 40.25
C MET A 605 -6.58 -7.87 39.65
N LEU A 606 -6.44 -9.14 40.04
CA LEU A 606 -7.36 -10.20 39.60
C LEU A 606 -8.81 -9.87 39.98
N SER A 607 -9.03 -9.45 41.22
CA SER A 607 -10.36 -9.10 41.73
C SER A 607 -10.95 -7.90 40.98
N SER A 608 -10.12 -6.88 40.74
CA SER A 608 -10.50 -5.67 40.00
C SER A 608 -10.82 -5.98 38.54
N GLY A 609 -10.09 -6.90 37.91
CA GLY A 609 -10.36 -7.35 36.54
C GLY A 609 -11.75 -7.97 36.38
N PHE A 610 -12.20 -8.80 37.34
CA PHE A 610 -13.58 -9.30 37.32
C PHE A 610 -14.62 -8.19 37.54
N GLY A 611 -14.31 -7.24 38.43
CA GLY A 611 -15.14 -6.04 38.61
C GLY A 611 -15.23 -5.18 37.34
N MET A 612 -14.18 -5.14 36.54
CA MET A 612 -14.17 -4.48 35.24
C MET A 612 -15.04 -5.19 34.21
N LEU A 613 -14.95 -6.53 34.11
CA LEU A 613 -15.83 -7.30 33.24
C LEU A 613 -17.30 -7.06 33.58
N ALA A 614 -17.66 -6.96 34.86
CA ALA A 614 -19.03 -6.68 35.27
C ALA A 614 -19.56 -5.34 34.73
N ARG A 615 -18.70 -4.32 34.53
CA ARG A 615 -19.08 -3.00 33.97
C ARG A 615 -19.45 -3.04 32.49
N LEU A 616 -19.24 -4.17 31.81
CA LEU A 616 -19.74 -4.38 30.45
C LEU A 616 -21.28 -4.36 30.39
N ASP A 617 -21.98 -4.52 31.52
CA ASP A 617 -23.43 -4.43 31.63
C ASP A 617 -24.02 -3.06 31.22
N ARG A 618 -23.18 -2.03 31.22
CA ARG A 618 -23.51 -0.69 30.70
C ARG A 618 -23.72 -0.67 29.19
N HIS A 619 -23.18 -1.65 28.48
CA HIS A 619 -23.16 -1.71 27.01
C HIS A 619 -23.78 -2.99 26.46
N TYR A 620 -23.79 -4.08 27.22
CA TYR A 620 -24.29 -5.39 26.80
C TYR A 620 -25.31 -5.95 27.79
N PRO A 621 -26.21 -6.84 27.35
CA PRO A 621 -27.14 -7.52 28.25
C PRO A 621 -26.41 -8.27 29.38
N ALA A 622 -26.93 -8.16 30.60
CA ALA A 622 -26.32 -8.73 31.82
C ALA A 622 -26.04 -10.25 31.72
N GLN A 623 -26.87 -11.00 31.00
CA GLN A 623 -26.63 -12.43 30.78
C GLN A 623 -25.32 -12.67 30.01
N ARG A 624 -25.08 -11.96 28.91
CA ARG A 624 -23.85 -12.09 28.11
C ARG A 624 -22.61 -11.72 28.91
N VAL A 625 -22.72 -10.69 29.74
CA VAL A 625 -21.65 -10.26 30.64
C VAL A 625 -21.34 -11.36 31.66
N THR A 626 -22.37 -11.99 32.22
CA THR A 626 -22.22 -13.12 33.15
C THR A 626 -21.56 -14.32 32.47
N ASP A 627 -21.97 -14.66 31.25
CA ASP A 627 -21.39 -15.75 30.47
C ASP A 627 -19.90 -15.49 30.17
N VAL A 628 -19.54 -14.24 29.88
CA VAL A 628 -18.15 -13.81 29.69
C VAL A 628 -17.33 -13.90 30.98
N ILE A 629 -17.87 -13.47 32.11
CA ILE A 629 -17.21 -13.61 33.42
C ILE A 629 -16.95 -15.07 33.74
N GLU A 630 -17.93 -15.95 33.52
CA GLU A 630 -17.78 -17.39 33.69
C GLU A 630 -16.70 -17.96 32.76
N TYR A 631 -16.72 -17.56 31.49
CA TYR A 631 -15.74 -17.98 30.50
C TYR A 631 -14.32 -17.59 30.90
N VAL A 632 -14.09 -16.32 31.24
CA VAL A 632 -12.78 -15.83 31.68
C VAL A 632 -12.35 -16.51 32.98
N GLY A 633 -13.27 -16.78 33.90
CA GLY A 633 -12.99 -17.57 35.10
C GLY A 633 -12.46 -18.98 34.79
N LYS A 634 -13.02 -19.65 33.77
CA LYS A 634 -12.51 -20.96 33.29
C LYS A 634 -11.14 -20.85 32.64
N VAL A 635 -10.92 -19.81 31.83
CA VAL A 635 -9.66 -19.51 31.13
C VAL A 635 -8.52 -19.25 32.12
N LEU A 636 -8.74 -18.42 33.15
CA LEU A 636 -7.74 -18.11 34.17
C LEU A 636 -7.60 -19.22 35.24
N GLY A 637 -8.60 -20.11 35.32
CA GLY A 637 -8.75 -21.08 36.39
C GLY A 637 -7.81 -22.29 36.36
N PRO A 638 -8.05 -23.27 37.25
CA PRO A 638 -7.14 -24.40 37.52
C PRO A 638 -6.98 -25.37 36.35
N GLN A 639 -7.85 -25.33 35.34
CA GLN A 639 -7.81 -26.24 34.20
C GLN A 639 -6.96 -25.70 33.04
N ARG A 640 -6.72 -24.38 33.00
CA ARG A 640 -6.09 -23.67 31.87
C ARG A 640 -4.86 -22.89 32.32
N LEU A 641 -4.93 -21.56 32.49
CA LEU A 641 -3.75 -20.73 32.79
C LEU A 641 -2.92 -21.27 33.97
N CYS A 642 -3.57 -21.53 35.11
CA CYS A 642 -2.88 -22.08 36.29
C CYS A 642 -2.28 -23.47 36.05
N ARG A 643 -2.92 -24.31 35.21
CA ARG A 643 -2.36 -25.61 34.81
C ARG A 643 -1.13 -25.44 33.92
N GLY A 644 -1.17 -24.50 32.98
CA GLY A 644 -0.01 -24.16 32.14
C GLY A 644 1.18 -23.71 32.99
N GLN A 645 0.96 -22.82 33.95
CA GLN A 645 2.00 -22.38 34.88
C GLN A 645 2.53 -23.53 35.75
N TYR A 646 1.64 -24.40 36.22
CA TYR A 646 2.05 -25.58 36.99
C TYR A 646 2.92 -26.54 36.17
N LEU A 647 2.58 -26.78 34.90
CA LEU A 647 3.38 -27.61 34.00
C LEU A 647 4.77 -27.02 33.77
N ASP A 648 4.88 -25.71 33.55
CA ASP A 648 6.17 -25.02 33.37
C ASP A 648 7.09 -25.19 34.58
N LEU A 649 6.58 -24.89 35.79
CA LEU A 649 7.31 -25.08 37.04
C LEU A 649 7.69 -26.55 37.27
N ARG A 650 6.83 -27.48 36.87
CA ARG A 650 7.09 -28.92 37.00
C ARG A 650 8.19 -29.39 36.04
N PHE A 651 8.18 -28.93 34.79
CA PHE A 651 9.19 -29.28 33.79
C PHE A 651 10.60 -28.81 34.18
N ALA A 652 10.70 -27.73 34.96
CA ALA A 652 11.96 -27.28 35.54
C ALA A 652 12.46 -28.16 36.70
N ARG A 653 11.59 -28.93 37.37
CA ARG A 653 11.89 -29.68 38.60
C ARG A 653 11.96 -31.20 38.42
N ASP A 654 11.19 -31.76 37.49
CA ASP A 654 11.09 -33.21 37.29
C ASP A 654 12.29 -33.77 36.51
N ALA A 655 12.79 -34.93 36.94
CA ALA A 655 13.85 -35.67 36.23
C ALA A 655 13.34 -36.45 35.00
N ARG A 656 12.04 -36.41 34.72
CA ARG A 656 11.43 -37.10 33.57
C ARG A 656 11.74 -36.32 32.28
N PRO A 657 12.05 -37.00 31.16
CA PRO A 657 12.21 -36.33 29.87
C PRO A 657 10.91 -35.62 29.46
N VAL A 658 11.00 -34.33 29.17
CA VAL A 658 9.90 -33.51 28.63
C VAL A 658 9.80 -33.75 27.13
N THR A 659 8.62 -34.12 26.65
CA THR A 659 8.38 -34.36 25.23
C THR A 659 7.95 -33.09 24.51
N GLY A 660 7.93 -33.14 23.17
CA GLY A 660 7.51 -31.99 22.39
C GLY A 660 6.01 -31.70 22.53
N GLU A 661 5.21 -32.75 22.71
CA GLU A 661 3.77 -32.64 23.01
C GLU A 661 3.54 -31.95 24.36
N ASP A 662 4.36 -32.26 25.37
CA ASP A 662 4.30 -31.62 26.69
C ASP A 662 4.56 -30.09 26.59
N ILE A 663 5.57 -29.68 25.82
CA ILE A 663 5.88 -28.26 25.59
C ILE A 663 4.73 -27.55 24.86
N LEU A 664 4.18 -28.17 23.81
CA LEU A 664 3.07 -27.59 23.08
C LEU A 664 1.82 -27.49 23.99
N GLU A 665 1.49 -28.51 24.79
CA GLU A 665 0.40 -28.44 25.77
C GLU A 665 0.60 -27.28 26.76
N MET A 666 1.81 -27.11 27.29
CA MET A 666 2.13 -25.99 28.16
C MET A 666 1.94 -24.63 27.48
N TYR A 667 2.40 -24.46 26.24
CA TYR A 667 2.22 -23.21 25.48
C TYR A 667 0.75 -22.88 25.28
N ARG A 668 -0.06 -23.89 24.91
CA ARG A 668 -1.50 -23.73 24.74
C ARG A 668 -2.15 -23.24 26.03
N LEU A 669 -1.85 -23.91 27.15
CA LEU A 669 -2.47 -23.64 28.44
C LEU A 669 -1.97 -22.33 29.09
N LYS A 670 -0.71 -21.93 28.89
CA LYS A 670 -0.10 -20.73 29.50
C LYS A 670 -0.25 -19.48 28.62
N THR A 671 0.20 -19.56 27.36
CA THR A 671 0.33 -18.39 26.48
C THR A 671 -0.90 -18.23 25.59
N SER A 672 -1.31 -19.28 24.87
CA SER A 672 -2.44 -19.20 23.94
C SER A 672 -3.77 -18.91 24.64
N THR A 673 -4.00 -19.50 25.83
CA THR A 673 -5.13 -19.17 26.71
C THR A 673 -5.31 -17.67 26.93
N MET A 674 -4.22 -16.90 27.04
CA MET A 674 -4.31 -15.45 27.25
C MET A 674 -4.55 -14.66 25.97
N VAL A 675 -4.18 -15.20 24.81
CA VAL A 675 -4.61 -14.67 23.50
C VAL A 675 -6.11 -14.92 23.31
N GLU A 676 -6.57 -16.12 23.68
CA GLU A 676 -7.98 -16.50 23.65
C GLU A 676 -8.81 -15.62 24.58
N ALA A 677 -8.32 -15.36 25.80
CA ALA A 677 -8.93 -14.43 26.76
C ALA A 677 -9.09 -13.01 26.20
N ALA A 678 -8.23 -12.62 25.26
CA ALA A 678 -8.30 -11.30 24.64
C ALA A 678 -9.32 -11.22 23.49
N LEU A 679 -9.64 -12.34 22.85
CA LEU A 679 -10.42 -12.36 21.62
C LEU A 679 -11.84 -12.92 21.82
N VAL A 680 -11.95 -14.09 22.47
CA VAL A 680 -13.23 -14.82 22.57
C VAL A 680 -14.30 -14.08 23.38
N PRO A 681 -13.99 -13.42 24.51
CA PRO A 681 -14.99 -12.67 25.24
C PRO A 681 -15.72 -11.62 24.39
N LEU A 682 -15.02 -10.93 23.48
CA LEU A 682 -15.65 -9.97 22.58
C LEU A 682 -16.62 -10.64 21.60
N MET A 683 -16.25 -11.79 21.03
CA MET A 683 -17.13 -12.58 20.16
C MET A 683 -18.41 -13.01 20.90
N MET A 684 -18.29 -13.38 22.18
CA MET A 684 -19.42 -13.77 23.03
C MET A 684 -20.35 -12.61 23.33
N LEU A 685 -19.81 -11.43 23.68
CA LEU A 685 -20.62 -10.22 23.93
C LEU A 685 -21.47 -9.82 22.71
N LEU A 686 -20.92 -10.05 21.52
CA LEU A 686 -21.54 -9.75 20.24
C LEU A 686 -22.44 -10.88 19.69
N GLU A 687 -22.59 -11.99 20.43
CA GLU A 687 -23.35 -13.18 20.01
C GLU A 687 -22.95 -13.70 18.62
N ARG A 688 -21.65 -13.73 18.34
CA ARG A 688 -21.17 -14.29 17.07
C ARG A 688 -21.48 -15.78 16.99
N PRO A 689 -21.71 -16.33 15.77
CA PRO A 689 -21.95 -17.75 15.58
C PRO A 689 -20.88 -18.63 16.21
N ALA A 690 -21.28 -19.78 16.76
CA ALA A 690 -20.38 -20.71 17.44
C ALA A 690 -19.19 -21.16 16.56
N GLY A 691 -19.41 -21.35 15.25
CA GLY A 691 -18.33 -21.68 14.31
C GLY A 691 -17.28 -20.57 14.15
N GLU A 692 -17.68 -19.30 14.25
CA GLU A 692 -16.73 -18.18 14.22
C GLU A 692 -15.95 -18.07 15.53
N ILE A 693 -16.61 -18.31 16.67
CA ILE A 693 -15.94 -18.39 17.98
C ILE A 693 -14.91 -19.52 18.00
N GLU A 694 -15.22 -20.66 17.40
CA GLU A 694 -14.29 -21.78 17.26
C GLU A 694 -13.09 -21.41 16.39
N LEU A 695 -13.29 -20.75 15.25
CA LEU A 695 -12.21 -20.27 14.38
C LEU A 695 -11.29 -19.27 15.12
N VAL A 696 -11.85 -18.32 15.87
CA VAL A 696 -11.08 -17.36 16.68
C VAL A 696 -10.33 -18.07 17.81
N THR A 697 -10.95 -19.07 18.46
CA THR A 697 -10.29 -19.90 19.47
C THR A 697 -9.09 -20.66 18.90
N ARG A 698 -9.25 -21.27 17.72
CA ARG A 698 -8.15 -21.96 17.02
C ARG A 698 -7.05 -21.00 16.58
N TYR A 699 -7.42 -19.84 16.04
CA TYR A 699 -6.45 -18.79 15.75
C TYR A 699 -5.64 -18.40 16.99
N ALA A 700 -6.30 -18.20 18.14
CA ALA A 700 -5.61 -17.89 19.39
C ALA A 700 -4.64 -18.99 19.84
N ASP A 701 -5.02 -20.27 19.66
CA ASP A 701 -4.15 -21.43 19.90
C ASP A 701 -2.84 -21.32 19.10
N HIS A 702 -2.97 -21.18 17.78
CA HIS A 702 -1.85 -21.12 16.87
C HIS A 702 -1.00 -19.86 17.07
N ALA A 703 -1.62 -18.68 17.20
CA ALA A 703 -0.92 -17.41 17.39
C ALA A 703 -0.11 -17.38 18.69
N GLY A 704 -0.65 -17.95 19.78
CA GLY A 704 0.09 -18.07 21.04
C GLY A 704 1.30 -19.01 20.94
N VAL A 705 1.17 -20.11 20.19
CA VAL A 705 2.30 -21.02 19.91
C VAL A 705 3.36 -20.32 19.06
N VAL A 706 2.98 -19.58 18.00
CA VAL A 706 3.92 -18.81 17.17
C VAL A 706 4.70 -17.82 18.02
N PHE A 707 4.01 -17.08 18.90
CA PHE A 707 4.64 -16.12 19.81
C PHE A 707 5.72 -16.80 20.65
N GLN A 708 5.39 -17.88 21.35
CA GLN A 708 6.32 -18.55 22.26
C GLN A 708 7.46 -19.26 21.51
N ALA A 709 7.15 -19.93 20.38
CA ALA A 709 8.16 -20.57 19.53
C ALA A 709 9.21 -19.55 19.04
N ARG A 710 8.79 -18.33 18.70
CA ARG A 710 9.71 -17.27 18.30
C ARG A 710 10.61 -16.82 19.44
N ASP A 711 10.10 -16.66 20.67
CA ASP A 711 10.94 -16.29 21.83
C ASP A 711 12.04 -17.33 22.03
N ASP A 712 11.69 -18.61 22.06
CA ASP A 712 12.66 -19.70 22.18
C ASP A 712 13.72 -19.71 21.07
N ILE A 713 13.31 -19.43 19.82
CA ILE A 713 14.23 -19.32 18.68
C ILE A 713 15.16 -18.12 18.84
N LEU A 714 14.67 -16.97 19.31
CA LEU A 714 15.48 -15.78 19.56
C LEU A 714 16.49 -16.05 20.68
N ASP A 715 16.07 -16.66 21.77
CA ASP A 715 16.96 -17.00 22.89
C ASP A 715 18.06 -17.98 22.49
N ALA A 716 17.76 -18.91 21.58
CA ALA A 716 18.75 -19.84 21.03
C ALA A 716 19.71 -19.24 19.99
N THR A 717 19.37 -18.09 19.38
CA THR A 717 20.12 -17.52 18.23
C THR A 717 20.71 -16.13 18.46
N ALA A 718 20.27 -15.40 19.49
CA ALA A 718 20.73 -14.05 19.77
C ALA A 718 21.97 -14.01 20.67
N THR A 719 22.80 -12.98 20.48
CA THR A 719 23.93 -12.68 21.37
C THR A 719 23.43 -11.95 22.63
N SER A 720 24.13 -12.07 23.77
CA SER A 720 23.73 -11.45 25.06
C SER A 720 23.47 -9.94 25.00
N ALA A 721 24.08 -9.24 24.04
CA ALA A 721 23.87 -7.80 23.83
C ALA A 721 22.52 -7.45 23.14
N GLN A 722 21.88 -8.41 22.46
CA GLN A 722 20.65 -8.18 21.68
C GLN A 722 19.36 -8.45 22.46
N LEU A 723 19.39 -9.28 23.50
CA LEU A 723 18.21 -9.74 24.27
C LEU A 723 17.82 -8.81 25.43
N GLY A 724 18.73 -7.94 25.91
CA GLY A 724 18.46 -7.08 27.08
C GLY A 724 18.24 -7.84 28.40
N LYS A 725 18.61 -9.13 28.43
CA LYS A 725 18.67 -10.02 29.60
C LYS A 725 19.90 -10.93 29.46
N ASP A 726 20.39 -11.48 30.57
CA ASP A 726 21.57 -12.37 30.55
C ASP A 726 21.29 -13.61 29.70
N ALA A 727 22.03 -13.76 28.58
CA ALA A 727 22.00 -14.99 27.79
C ALA A 727 22.56 -16.13 28.64
N GLY A 728 21.66 -16.93 29.21
CA GLY A 728 22.03 -18.04 30.08
C GLY A 728 21.03 -18.37 31.19
N ALA A 729 20.05 -17.51 31.48
CA ALA A 729 19.06 -17.78 32.53
C ALA A 729 18.24 -19.07 32.28
N ASP A 730 18.06 -19.45 31.00
CA ASP A 730 17.36 -20.67 30.58
C ASP A 730 18.29 -21.85 30.24
N LEU A 731 19.56 -21.84 30.70
CA LEU A 731 20.47 -22.99 30.61
C LEU A 731 20.01 -24.12 31.56
N GLY A 732 18.81 -24.65 31.33
CA GLY A 732 18.18 -25.65 32.19
C GLY A 732 16.72 -25.96 31.84
N LYS A 733 15.91 -24.98 31.42
CA LYS A 733 14.47 -25.17 31.14
C LYS A 733 14.21 -25.87 29.81
N ALA A 734 13.30 -26.85 29.80
CA ALA A 734 12.87 -27.52 28.57
C ALA A 734 12.05 -26.55 27.72
N ASN A 735 12.41 -26.42 26.44
CA ASN A 735 11.84 -25.44 25.54
C ASN A 735 11.77 -26.03 24.11
N LEU A 736 11.05 -25.39 23.19
CA LEU A 736 10.74 -25.94 21.87
C LEU A 736 12.01 -26.28 21.08
N VAL A 737 13.01 -25.40 21.12
CA VAL A 737 14.28 -25.59 20.41
C VAL A 737 15.10 -26.74 21.01
N ARG A 738 15.08 -26.94 22.33
CA ARG A 738 15.81 -28.05 22.97
C ARG A 738 15.20 -29.41 22.65
N VAL A 739 13.87 -29.50 22.52
CA VAL A 739 13.18 -30.78 22.30
C VAL A 739 13.15 -31.17 20.83
N TYR A 740 12.90 -30.21 19.92
CA TYR A 740 12.78 -30.49 18.49
C TYR A 740 14.04 -30.16 17.67
N GLY A 741 14.93 -29.32 18.21
CA GLY A 741 16.02 -28.71 17.46
C GLY A 741 15.56 -27.47 16.68
N LEU A 742 16.51 -26.58 16.39
CA LEU A 742 16.23 -25.29 15.73
C LEU A 742 15.54 -25.43 14.35
N PRO A 743 15.93 -26.35 13.45
CA PRO A 743 15.26 -26.47 12.15
C PRO A 743 13.79 -26.86 12.28
N GLU A 744 13.49 -27.81 13.16
CA GLU A 744 12.13 -28.30 13.35
C GLU A 744 11.26 -27.32 14.14
N ALA A 745 11.84 -26.62 15.13
CA ALA A 745 11.15 -25.52 15.82
C ALA A 745 10.72 -24.41 14.85
N ARG A 746 11.58 -24.04 13.88
CA ARG A 746 11.22 -23.10 12.81
C ARG A 746 10.11 -23.63 11.91
N ARG A 747 10.18 -24.91 11.52
CA ARG A 747 9.16 -25.57 10.69
C ARG A 747 7.80 -25.57 11.39
N LEU A 748 7.78 -25.92 12.68
CA LEU A 748 6.57 -25.90 13.51
C LEU A 748 6.00 -24.48 13.68
N MET A 749 6.85 -23.49 13.96
CA MET A 749 6.43 -22.09 14.03
C MET A 749 5.74 -21.64 12.73
N GLU A 750 6.35 -21.92 11.58
CA GLU A 750 5.78 -21.55 10.27
C GLU A 750 4.48 -22.32 9.97
N GLN A 751 4.40 -23.59 10.38
CA GLN A 751 3.16 -24.37 10.27
C GLN A 751 2.03 -23.75 11.10
N HIS A 752 2.30 -23.42 12.37
CA HIS A 752 1.30 -22.76 13.22
C HIS A 752 0.93 -21.36 12.69
N ARG A 753 1.88 -20.63 12.11
CA ARG A 753 1.59 -19.36 11.44
C ARG A 753 0.61 -19.56 10.28
N ALA A 754 0.89 -20.51 9.39
CA ALA A 754 0.01 -20.82 8.26
C ALA A 754 -1.40 -21.25 8.72
N ASP A 755 -1.49 -22.09 9.76
CA ASP A 755 -2.76 -22.55 10.32
C ASP A 755 -3.54 -21.40 10.99
N ALA A 756 -2.85 -20.46 11.64
CA ALA A 756 -3.46 -19.25 12.19
C ALA A 756 -4.10 -18.40 11.08
N VAL A 757 -3.35 -18.14 10.00
CA VAL A 757 -3.83 -17.38 8.83
C VAL A 757 -5.03 -18.08 8.17
N ALA A 758 -4.98 -19.41 8.03
CA ALA A 758 -6.10 -20.18 7.48
C ALA A 758 -7.39 -20.05 8.32
N CYS A 759 -7.27 -19.98 9.65
CA CYS A 759 -8.44 -19.72 10.51
C CYS A 759 -9.03 -18.32 10.27
N LEU A 760 -8.18 -17.32 10.05
CA LEU A 760 -8.59 -15.94 9.80
C LEU A 760 -9.28 -15.77 8.43
N HIS A 761 -8.79 -16.45 7.39
CA HIS A 761 -9.38 -16.40 6.04
C HIS A 761 -10.76 -17.06 5.96
N ALA A 762 -11.08 -17.94 6.90
CA ALA A 762 -12.39 -18.57 7.00
C ALA A 762 -13.46 -17.70 7.70
N LEU A 763 -13.06 -16.57 8.29
CA LEU A 763 -14.00 -15.66 8.98
C LEU A 763 -14.67 -14.71 7.98
N PRO A 764 -15.97 -14.37 8.18
CA PRO A 764 -16.72 -13.54 7.24
C PRO A 764 -16.53 -12.03 7.44
N PHE A 765 -15.39 -11.60 8.00
CA PHE A 765 -15.10 -10.20 8.31
C PHE A 765 -13.59 -9.90 8.15
N ASP A 766 -13.20 -8.63 8.18
CA ASP A 766 -11.81 -8.20 7.95
C ASP A 766 -10.89 -8.64 9.11
N THR A 767 -9.90 -9.49 8.79
CA THR A 767 -8.96 -10.06 9.75
C THR A 767 -7.51 -9.62 9.52
N ARG A 768 -7.25 -8.68 8.60
CA ARG A 768 -5.89 -8.29 8.18
C ARG A 768 -5.00 -7.80 9.31
N LEU A 769 -5.57 -7.16 10.34
CA LEU A 769 -4.83 -6.75 11.54
C LEU A 769 -4.33 -7.94 12.36
N LEU A 770 -5.16 -8.98 12.48
CA LEU A 770 -4.83 -10.22 13.18
C LEU A 770 -3.83 -11.06 12.36
N GLU A 771 -3.91 -11.01 11.03
CA GLU A 771 -2.91 -11.60 10.15
C GLU A 771 -1.55 -10.88 10.28
N GLY A 772 -1.56 -9.54 10.22
CA GLY A 772 -0.35 -8.74 10.38
C GLY A 772 0.34 -8.91 11.74
N ILE A 773 -0.42 -9.11 12.83
CA ILE A 773 0.19 -9.31 14.16
C ILE A 773 0.79 -10.72 14.33
N VAL A 774 0.21 -11.78 13.73
CA VAL A 774 0.80 -13.12 13.78
C VAL A 774 2.08 -13.20 12.94
N ASP A 775 2.12 -12.49 11.81
CA ASP A 775 3.34 -12.30 11.02
C ASP A 775 4.41 -11.55 11.83
N HIS A 776 4.01 -10.49 12.53
CA HIS A 776 4.92 -9.79 13.44
C HIS A 776 5.46 -10.72 14.55
N PHE A 777 4.63 -11.61 15.10
CA PHE A 777 5.09 -12.59 16.09
C PHE A 777 6.15 -13.54 15.54
N ALA A 778 6.04 -13.95 14.27
CA ALA A 778 7.02 -14.82 13.63
C ALA A 778 8.34 -14.09 13.30
N ASP A 779 8.27 -12.81 12.93
CA ASP A 779 9.41 -12.05 12.41
C ASP A 779 10.11 -11.13 13.42
N ARG A 780 9.53 -10.93 14.61
CA ARG A 780 10.09 -10.04 15.63
C ARG A 780 11.55 -10.35 15.95
N ARG A 781 12.33 -9.28 16.18
CA ARG A 781 13.76 -9.35 16.49
C ARG A 781 14.07 -9.13 17.98
N ARG A 782 13.05 -8.86 18.80
CA ARG A 782 13.07 -8.56 20.25
C ARG A 782 11.67 -8.56 20.88
#